data_AF-A0A1F4X5A3-F1
#
_entry.id   AF-A0A1F4X5A3-F1
#
_cell.length_a   1.000
_cell.length_b   1.000
_cell.length_c   1.000
_cell.angle_alpha   90.00
_cell.angle_beta   90.00
_cell.angle_gamma   90.00
#
_symmetry.space_group_name_H-M   'P 1'
#
loop_
_entity.id
_entity.type
_entity.pdbx_description
1 polymer ?
#
loop_
_entity_poly.entity_id
_entity_poly.type
_entity_poly.pdbx_seq_one_letter_code
_entity_poly.pdbx_strand_id
1 'polypeptide(L)'
;MCYRGKWFGVLLLLTALNVCPLTYAVEEETNEFECGTIHPREEMRLWEEAIARGEIILVTPPKPGIPRIQPASHDSLTPKTPVTPKDFFLYEDTNRRLVNPFSFSSLRSLMVQAANALIARDGDQWDYLAYFCAFEPHAASQIGAAFYSGIKNSVTGLGDLGVFDAHASLSLSGSKSQGFVMMWNIASWDADSSDLANATHLVLGQEFEHRWGMFLFDTDNGVMLQGDDVSGCGRSSHWNWQVDLQGGGMESQEWTGSSPATVDSTLYTNIFADLAFNSDIGGVWSFTDLYLMGYVSPAEMDSGNSESRFMDDGCTDPYSGTITSFNSDNIANTNGFRSPDAGSSQHSFRTAWIVFYQPGDPPSTGELQRAGDMMTKWTQNWNFGTLGRGFDDNAILPPFVIEAESTSLQQTLGPNSPNFIPTGGGFLPNFDTVGFTVCVTDSAGTHDPTSGLLHYSVEGDTPYVAVPLASLGGGCYRATLPALACEQRINYYVSFLTSDSSYIITEPIGSSTTPFSAMAVLSESLILSDDFETDQGWTVGFTGDNATTGIWTRVDPYGTGPQPEHDNDTGSGTLCYVTGQGTPYPGGVLGENDVDGGRTSLISPAFDLSGQNGLVRYSRWYSNNSGATPGTDKFTITISNNNGTTFPETLEVVTENQIGWVTKQFVVDHFITPSSQMKVRFEASDLGAGTLVEAGVDDFEVFVMPTAALPGDANASGNYTLGDVIAIVNYLFNKPGCSPMPNCWLSNLLCRGDWDGSTTVTLGDVIRGVNYLFNKPGGPWNAIPVESCCKSL
;
A
#
# COMPACT_ATOMS: atom_id res chain seq x y z
N MET A 1 -25.45 -1.98 -12.48
CA MET A 1 -26.84 -2.48 -12.60
C MET A 1 -27.01 -3.12 -13.98
N CYS A 2 -27.05 -4.45 -14.03
CA CYS A 2 -27.47 -5.22 -15.21
C CYS A 2 -28.51 -6.24 -14.74
N TYR A 3 -29.75 -6.19 -15.24
CA TYR A 3 -30.57 -7.38 -15.55
C TYR A 3 -31.85 -7.01 -16.34
N ARG A 4 -32.08 -7.79 -17.43
CA ARG A 4 -33.30 -8.16 -18.23
C ARG A 4 -34.36 -7.10 -18.61
N GLY A 5 -35.03 -7.11 -19.77
CA GLY A 5 -35.18 -8.06 -20.88
C GLY A 5 -36.18 -7.49 -21.91
N LYS A 6 -36.10 -7.97 -23.16
CA LYS A 6 -36.79 -7.51 -24.39
C LYS A 6 -38.33 -7.48 -24.32
N TRP A 7 -39.01 -6.54 -25.02
CA TRP A 7 -40.16 -6.75 -25.95
C TRP A 7 -40.49 -5.44 -26.73
N PHE A 8 -41.00 -5.62 -27.96
CA PHE A 8 -41.21 -4.68 -29.09
C PHE A 8 -42.07 -3.40 -28.87
N GLY A 9 -41.73 -2.30 -29.58
CA GLY A 9 -42.72 -1.48 -30.33
C GLY A 9 -42.81 0.05 -30.09
N VAL A 10 -42.25 0.84 -31.02
CA VAL A 10 -42.78 2.12 -31.58
C VAL A 10 -42.83 3.39 -30.69
N LEU A 11 -41.79 4.24 -30.89
CA LEU A 11 -41.84 5.65 -31.33
C LEU A 11 -42.20 6.83 -30.37
N LEU A 12 -41.24 7.78 -30.31
CA LEU A 12 -41.32 9.27 -30.34
C LEU A 12 -41.40 10.11 -29.03
N LEU A 13 -40.25 10.68 -28.63
CA LEU A 13 -39.87 12.14 -28.60
C LEU A 13 -38.81 12.39 -27.50
N LEU A 14 -37.49 12.44 -27.78
CA LEU A 14 -36.66 13.61 -28.12
C LEU A 14 -36.86 14.81 -27.17
N THR A 15 -35.88 15.19 -26.35
CA THR A 15 -34.72 16.08 -26.66
C THR A 15 -33.85 16.18 -25.38
N ALA A 16 -32.51 16.32 -25.33
CA ALA A 16 -31.39 16.67 -26.24
C ALA A 16 -30.06 16.09 -25.64
N LEU A 17 -29.21 15.31 -26.34
CA LEU A 17 -28.11 15.65 -27.28
C LEU A 17 -27.05 16.64 -26.69
N ASN A 18 -25.76 16.29 -26.54
CA ASN A 18 -24.80 15.94 -27.60
C ASN A 18 -23.63 15.06 -27.10
N VAL A 19 -23.39 13.89 -27.74
CA VAL A 19 -22.20 13.56 -28.58
C VAL A 19 -22.64 12.46 -29.59
N CYS A 20 -22.27 12.63 -30.86
CA CYS A 20 -22.79 11.99 -32.09
C CYS A 20 -21.92 10.79 -32.58
N PRO A 21 -22.33 10.03 -33.64
CA PRO A 21 -22.09 8.58 -33.82
C PRO A 21 -21.40 8.15 -35.16
N LEU A 22 -21.17 6.83 -35.33
CA LEU A 22 -20.96 6.00 -36.56
C LEU A 22 -19.68 6.30 -37.41
N THR A 23 -18.91 5.38 -38.01
CA THR A 23 -19.09 3.99 -38.48
C THR A 23 -17.72 3.35 -38.88
N TYR A 24 -17.71 2.01 -38.98
CA TYR A 24 -16.85 1.09 -39.77
C TYR A 24 -15.67 0.32 -39.13
N ALA A 25 -15.89 -1.01 -39.15
CA ALA A 25 -14.94 -2.11 -39.33
C ALA A 25 -14.17 -2.64 -38.11
N VAL A 26 -14.86 -3.37 -37.23
CA VAL A 26 -14.47 -4.71 -36.73
C VAL A 26 -15.77 -5.46 -36.35
N GLU A 27 -16.48 -6.01 -37.32
CA GLU A 27 -17.56 -6.98 -37.09
C GLU A 27 -17.05 -8.33 -37.59
N GLU A 28 -16.63 -9.21 -36.67
CA GLU A 28 -16.88 -10.68 -36.74
C GLU A 28 -16.36 -11.46 -35.51
N GLU A 29 -15.50 -10.91 -34.64
CA GLU A 29 -14.99 -11.66 -33.46
C GLU A 29 -15.61 -11.28 -32.10
N THR A 30 -16.48 -10.27 -32.02
CA THR A 30 -16.96 -9.72 -30.72
C THR A 30 -18.40 -10.06 -30.35
N ASN A 31 -19.14 -10.79 -31.20
CA ASN A 31 -20.57 -11.06 -30.98
C ASN A 31 -20.89 -12.43 -30.35
N GLU A 32 -19.88 -13.20 -29.90
CA GLU A 32 -20.11 -14.48 -29.19
C GLU A 32 -19.50 -14.53 -27.77
N PHE A 33 -18.99 -13.42 -27.25
CA PHE A 33 -18.49 -13.40 -25.88
C PHE A 33 -19.60 -12.98 -24.91
N GLU A 34 -20.44 -13.95 -24.54
CA GLU A 34 -21.22 -13.86 -23.29
C GLU A 34 -20.23 -13.80 -22.11
N CYS A 35 -20.53 -13.03 -21.06
CA CYS A 35 -19.70 -12.99 -19.85
C CYS A 35 -19.65 -14.39 -19.22
N GLY A 36 -18.65 -15.18 -19.60
CA GLY A 36 -18.53 -16.58 -19.24
C GLY A 36 -17.11 -17.07 -19.55
N THR A 37 -16.52 -17.72 -18.57
CA THR A 37 -15.26 -18.45 -18.66
C THR A 37 -15.24 -19.37 -19.89
N ILE A 38 -14.15 -19.31 -20.68
CA ILE A 38 -13.96 -20.20 -21.84
C ILE A 38 -13.22 -21.44 -21.39
N HIS A 39 -13.69 -22.62 -21.81
CA HIS A 39 -13.01 -23.88 -21.54
C HIS A 39 -11.51 -23.80 -21.90
N PRO A 40 -10.56 -24.17 -21.02
CA PRO A 40 -9.12 -23.97 -21.25
C PRO A 40 -8.60 -24.50 -22.60
N ARG A 41 -9.16 -25.63 -23.09
CA ARG A 41 -8.82 -26.14 -24.44
C ARG A 41 -9.23 -25.21 -25.57
N GLU A 42 -10.44 -24.68 -25.50
CA GLU A 42 -10.96 -23.75 -26.51
C GLU A 42 -10.22 -22.42 -26.43
N GLU A 43 -9.97 -21.98 -25.21
CA GLU A 43 -9.17 -20.80 -24.90
C GLU A 43 -7.74 -20.88 -25.48
N MET A 44 -7.11 -22.06 -25.42
CA MET A 44 -5.78 -22.31 -26.00
C MET A 44 -5.81 -22.39 -27.53
N ARG A 45 -6.86 -22.99 -28.10
CA ARG A 45 -7.05 -23.04 -29.56
C ARG A 45 -7.13 -21.63 -30.15
N LEU A 46 -7.96 -20.77 -29.56
CA LEU A 46 -8.14 -19.38 -30.01
C LEU A 46 -6.83 -18.57 -29.94
N TRP A 47 -6.01 -18.85 -28.94
CA TRP A 47 -4.70 -18.23 -28.76
C TRP A 47 -3.68 -18.63 -29.83
N GLU A 48 -3.57 -19.92 -30.10
CA GLU A 48 -2.69 -20.45 -31.15
C GLU A 48 -3.11 -19.94 -32.53
N GLU A 49 -4.42 -19.80 -32.76
CA GLU A 49 -4.97 -19.18 -33.97
C GLU A 49 -4.63 -17.70 -34.09
N ALA A 50 -4.71 -16.92 -33.00
CA ALA A 50 -4.32 -15.51 -32.99
C ALA A 50 -2.81 -15.31 -33.25
N ILE A 51 -1.94 -16.19 -32.74
CA ILE A 51 -0.51 -16.23 -33.10
C ILE A 51 -0.35 -16.48 -34.60
N ALA A 52 -1.06 -17.47 -35.14
CA ALA A 52 -0.99 -17.81 -36.56
C ALA A 52 -1.46 -16.66 -37.47
N ARG A 53 -2.41 -15.84 -37.01
CA ARG A 53 -2.88 -14.62 -37.69
C ARG A 53 -1.95 -13.42 -37.54
N GLY A 54 -0.93 -13.49 -36.69
CA GLY A 54 0.03 -12.40 -36.45
C GLY A 54 -0.51 -11.27 -35.57
N GLU A 55 -1.61 -11.52 -34.84
CA GLU A 55 -2.20 -10.56 -33.89
C GLU A 55 -1.39 -10.45 -32.59
N ILE A 56 -0.59 -11.48 -32.29
CA ILE A 56 0.30 -11.55 -31.13
C ILE A 56 1.75 -11.57 -31.62
N ILE A 57 2.57 -10.63 -31.13
CA ILE A 57 4.02 -10.67 -31.32
C ILE A 57 4.62 -11.40 -30.11
N LEU A 58 5.05 -12.64 -30.32
CA LEU A 58 5.77 -13.41 -29.31
C LEU A 58 7.15 -12.80 -29.09
N VAL A 59 7.32 -12.07 -28.00
CA VAL A 59 8.65 -11.70 -27.51
C VAL A 59 9.27 -12.95 -26.89
N THR A 60 10.39 -13.41 -27.42
CA THR A 60 11.06 -14.59 -26.88
C THR A 60 11.52 -14.25 -25.47
N PRO A 61 11.08 -14.96 -24.42
CA PRO A 61 11.59 -14.71 -23.08
C PRO A 61 13.11 -14.94 -23.07
N PRO A 62 13.87 -14.25 -22.21
CA PRO A 62 15.28 -14.55 -22.03
C PRO A 62 15.45 -16.05 -21.78
N LYS A 63 16.38 -16.70 -22.49
CA LYS A 63 16.65 -18.14 -22.31
C LYS A 63 16.92 -18.43 -20.83
N PRO A 64 16.32 -19.48 -20.24
CA PRO A 64 16.62 -19.86 -18.87
C PRO A 64 18.07 -20.34 -18.80
N GLY A 65 18.93 -19.50 -18.21
CA GLY A 65 20.36 -19.75 -18.04
C GLY A 65 20.78 -19.99 -16.58
N ILE A 66 19.85 -20.07 -15.63
CA ILE A 66 20.16 -20.05 -14.20
C ILE A 66 19.79 -21.41 -13.55
N PRO A 67 20.64 -21.96 -12.67
CA PRO A 67 20.31 -23.16 -11.88
C PRO A 67 19.09 -22.90 -10.98
N ARG A 68 18.16 -23.85 -10.99
CA ARG A 68 16.91 -23.81 -10.21
C ARG A 68 17.17 -23.61 -8.72
N ILE A 69 16.64 -22.53 -8.14
CA ILE A 69 16.31 -22.51 -6.70
C ILE A 69 15.34 -23.66 -6.46
N GLN A 70 15.66 -24.57 -5.54
CA GLN A 70 14.74 -25.62 -5.11
C GLN A 70 13.59 -24.93 -4.37
N PRO A 71 12.35 -24.98 -4.87
CA PRO A 71 11.25 -24.35 -4.18
C PRO A 71 10.98 -25.05 -2.84
N ALA A 72 10.66 -24.27 -1.81
CA ALA A 72 10.19 -24.82 -0.54
C ALA A 72 8.93 -25.68 -0.75
N SER A 73 8.73 -26.69 0.11
CA SER A 73 7.47 -27.45 0.18
C SER A 73 6.34 -26.50 0.57
N HIS A 74 5.30 -26.42 -0.26
CA HIS A 74 4.20 -25.47 -0.13
C HIS A 74 3.42 -25.63 1.20
N ASP A 75 3.40 -26.84 1.79
CA ASP A 75 2.67 -27.16 3.04
C ASP A 75 3.36 -26.63 4.31
N SER A 76 4.49 -25.92 4.19
CA SER A 76 5.24 -25.33 5.33
C SER A 76 5.21 -23.80 5.38
N LEU A 77 4.48 -23.17 4.46
CA LEU A 77 4.37 -21.71 4.37
C LEU A 77 3.54 -21.15 5.53
N THR A 78 3.91 -19.95 6.00
CA THR A 78 3.07 -19.12 6.87
C THR A 78 2.69 -17.89 6.04
N PRO A 79 1.39 -17.68 5.72
CA PRO A 79 0.97 -16.54 4.91
C PRO A 79 1.38 -15.23 5.56
N LYS A 80 1.86 -14.27 4.76
CA LYS A 80 2.11 -12.92 5.26
C LYS A 80 0.77 -12.22 5.52
N THR A 81 0.62 -11.63 6.69
CA THR A 81 -0.54 -10.81 7.04
C THR A 81 -0.13 -9.67 7.98
N PRO A 82 -0.43 -8.39 7.68
CA PRO A 82 -1.17 -7.93 6.51
C PRO A 82 -0.34 -8.01 5.21
N VAL A 83 -1.04 -8.19 4.08
CA VAL A 83 -0.53 -7.90 2.74
C VAL A 83 -0.48 -6.39 2.59
N THR A 84 0.66 -5.85 2.17
CA THR A 84 0.91 -4.40 2.11
C THR A 84 1.14 -3.95 0.67
N PRO A 85 1.15 -2.64 0.38
CA PRO A 85 1.46 -2.12 -0.96
C PRO A 85 2.78 -2.64 -1.56
N LYS A 86 3.74 -3.06 -0.71
CA LYS A 86 5.03 -3.61 -1.13
C LYS A 86 4.91 -5.03 -1.74
N ASP A 87 3.79 -5.71 -1.54
CA ASP A 87 3.56 -7.09 -1.96
C ASP A 87 2.95 -7.22 -3.37
N PHE A 88 2.74 -6.11 -4.08
CA PHE A 88 2.21 -6.09 -5.44
C PHE A 88 3.31 -5.86 -6.48
N PHE A 89 3.21 -6.53 -7.62
CA PHE A 89 4.09 -6.30 -8.75
C PHE A 89 3.48 -5.31 -9.72
N LEU A 90 4.09 -4.13 -9.86
CA LEU A 90 3.58 -3.11 -10.77
C LEU A 90 4.10 -3.37 -12.19
N TYR A 91 3.21 -3.39 -13.17
CA TYR A 91 3.56 -3.56 -14.57
C TYR A 91 2.92 -2.48 -15.45
N GLU A 92 3.74 -1.72 -16.16
CA GLU A 92 3.25 -0.66 -17.04
C GLU A 92 2.64 -1.25 -18.32
N ASP A 93 1.39 -0.91 -18.61
CA ASP A 93 0.77 -1.12 -19.92
C ASP A 93 1.30 -0.06 -20.90
N THR A 94 2.58 -0.18 -21.28
CA THR A 94 3.32 0.81 -22.08
C THR A 94 2.60 1.19 -23.38
N ASN A 95 1.88 0.24 -23.99
CA ASN A 95 1.18 0.45 -25.25
C ASN A 95 -0.27 0.89 -25.07
N ARG A 96 -0.72 1.17 -23.84
CA ARG A 96 -2.10 1.53 -23.52
C ARG A 96 -3.09 0.50 -24.06
N ARG A 97 -2.74 -0.78 -23.99
CA ARG A 97 -3.51 -1.86 -24.60
C ARG A 97 -4.91 -1.95 -24.03
N LEU A 98 -5.06 -1.84 -22.71
CA LEU A 98 -6.32 -2.10 -22.02
C LEU A 98 -7.29 -0.91 -22.00
N VAL A 99 -6.84 0.30 -22.35
CA VAL A 99 -7.72 1.48 -22.47
C VAL A 99 -8.22 1.72 -23.90
N ASN A 100 -7.79 0.90 -24.85
CA ASN A 100 -8.26 0.89 -26.24
C ASN A 100 -9.03 -0.41 -26.52
N PRO A 101 -9.80 -0.52 -27.61
CA PRO A 101 -10.41 -1.79 -27.99
C PRO A 101 -9.39 -2.93 -28.06
N PHE A 102 -9.67 -4.01 -27.32
CA PHE A 102 -8.78 -5.17 -27.21
C PHE A 102 -9.54 -6.50 -27.32
N SER A 103 -8.82 -7.55 -27.72
CA SER A 103 -9.30 -8.93 -27.76
C SER A 103 -8.78 -9.72 -26.56
N PHE A 104 -9.43 -10.84 -26.22
CA PHE A 104 -8.96 -11.76 -25.19
C PHE A 104 -7.47 -12.14 -25.41
N SER A 105 -7.12 -12.51 -26.64
CA SER A 105 -5.76 -12.89 -27.05
C SER A 105 -4.73 -11.78 -26.81
N SER A 106 -5.13 -10.52 -26.88
CA SER A 106 -4.21 -9.42 -26.59
C SER A 106 -4.11 -9.08 -25.10
N LEU A 107 -5.18 -9.27 -24.33
CA LEU A 107 -5.17 -9.18 -22.86
C LEU A 107 -4.25 -10.27 -22.29
N ARG A 108 -4.46 -11.53 -22.68
CA ARG A 108 -3.62 -12.63 -22.21
C ARG A 108 -2.15 -12.43 -22.62
N SER A 109 -1.87 -11.77 -23.76
CA SER A 109 -0.49 -11.42 -24.15
C SER A 109 0.17 -10.45 -23.19
N LEU A 110 -0.58 -9.46 -22.70
CA LEU A 110 -0.09 -8.54 -21.68
C LEU A 110 0.11 -9.25 -20.33
N MET A 111 -0.84 -10.11 -19.93
CA MET A 111 -0.74 -10.92 -18.71
C MET A 111 0.50 -11.82 -18.69
N VAL A 112 0.75 -12.55 -19.78
CA VAL A 112 1.94 -13.41 -19.91
C VAL A 112 3.23 -12.59 -19.88
N GLN A 113 3.27 -11.42 -20.53
CA GLN A 113 4.45 -10.55 -20.51
C GLN A 113 4.75 -10.06 -19.08
N ALA A 114 3.73 -9.63 -18.35
CA ALA A 114 3.90 -9.19 -16.97
C ALA A 114 4.29 -10.32 -16.03
N ALA A 115 3.69 -11.51 -16.18
CA ALA A 115 4.09 -12.70 -15.45
C ALA A 115 5.54 -13.11 -15.74
N ASN A 116 5.95 -13.07 -17.01
CA ASN A 116 7.34 -13.35 -17.39
C ASN A 116 8.31 -12.34 -16.78
N ALA A 117 7.93 -11.06 -16.69
CA ALA A 117 8.73 -10.04 -16.01
C ALA A 117 8.83 -10.31 -14.50
N LEU A 118 7.73 -10.70 -13.86
CA LEU A 118 7.71 -11.10 -12.46
C LEU A 118 8.59 -12.34 -12.19
N ILE A 119 8.45 -13.38 -13.01
CA ILE A 119 9.24 -14.63 -12.86
C ILE A 119 10.71 -14.38 -13.16
N ALA A 120 11.03 -13.49 -14.11
CA ALA A 120 12.41 -13.06 -14.35
C ALA A 120 12.98 -12.28 -13.15
N ARG A 121 12.14 -11.55 -12.42
CA ARG A 121 12.49 -10.75 -11.24
C ARG A 121 12.76 -11.60 -10.00
N ASP A 122 11.82 -12.48 -9.66
CA ASP A 122 11.77 -13.13 -8.33
C ASP A 122 11.87 -14.67 -8.42
N GLY A 123 11.94 -15.23 -9.62
CA GLY A 123 11.93 -16.66 -9.88
C GLY A 123 10.52 -17.28 -9.93
N ASP A 124 10.47 -18.56 -10.29
CA ASP A 124 9.22 -19.33 -10.42
C ASP A 124 8.74 -19.83 -9.05
N GLN A 125 7.91 -19.02 -8.38
CA GLN A 125 7.48 -19.26 -7.00
C GLN A 125 5.99 -19.55 -6.81
N TRP A 126 5.14 -19.12 -7.74
CA TRP A 126 3.69 -18.99 -7.52
C TRP A 126 2.85 -20.04 -8.24
N ASP A 127 1.81 -20.49 -7.54
CA ASP A 127 0.78 -21.37 -8.05
C ASP A 127 -0.26 -20.61 -8.88
N TYR A 128 -0.54 -19.37 -8.53
CA TYR A 128 -1.43 -18.50 -9.31
C TYR A 128 -0.78 -17.16 -9.63
N LEU A 129 -1.14 -16.64 -10.79
CA LEU A 129 -0.73 -15.32 -11.26
C LEU A 129 -2.01 -14.51 -11.42
N ALA A 130 -2.23 -13.57 -10.50
CA ALA A 130 -3.45 -12.79 -10.41
C ALA A 130 -3.21 -11.32 -10.80
N TYR A 131 -4.25 -10.64 -11.29
CA TYR A 131 -4.11 -9.34 -11.93
C TYR A 131 -5.19 -8.36 -11.51
N PHE A 132 -4.75 -7.11 -11.31
CA PHE A 132 -5.57 -5.93 -11.16
C PHE A 132 -5.19 -4.87 -12.21
N CYS A 133 -6.09 -3.93 -12.45
CA CYS A 133 -5.82 -2.67 -13.15
C CYS A 133 -5.96 -1.50 -12.17
N ALA A 134 -5.01 -0.56 -12.20
CA ALA A 134 -5.10 0.72 -11.51
C ALA A 134 -5.74 1.82 -12.38
N PHE A 135 -6.60 1.42 -13.32
CA PHE A 135 -7.29 2.30 -14.26
C PHE A 135 -8.54 1.61 -14.79
N GLU A 136 -9.47 2.38 -15.33
CA GLU A 136 -10.67 1.84 -15.96
C GLU A 136 -10.32 1.27 -17.35
N PRO A 137 -10.46 -0.06 -17.57
CA PRO A 137 -10.24 -0.66 -18.87
C PRO A 137 -11.37 -0.27 -19.85
N HIS A 138 -11.11 -0.39 -21.15
CA HIS A 138 -12.10 -0.14 -22.18
C HIS A 138 -13.36 -1.02 -21.97
N ALA A 139 -14.45 -0.40 -21.50
CA ALA A 139 -15.64 -1.10 -21.02
C ALA A 139 -16.25 -2.09 -22.02
N ALA A 140 -16.28 -1.76 -23.32
CA ALA A 140 -16.85 -2.63 -24.33
C ALA A 140 -15.94 -3.81 -24.75
N SER A 141 -14.70 -3.86 -24.25
CA SER A 141 -13.77 -4.97 -24.46
C SER A 141 -13.56 -5.83 -23.20
N GLN A 142 -14.12 -5.41 -22.06
CA GLN A 142 -14.09 -6.23 -20.84
C GLN A 142 -14.88 -7.52 -21.07
N ILE A 143 -14.39 -8.60 -20.49
CA ILE A 143 -14.86 -9.98 -20.75
C ILE A 143 -15.77 -10.48 -19.61
N GLY A 144 -15.87 -9.68 -18.54
CA GLY A 144 -16.63 -9.94 -17.34
C GLY A 144 -16.17 -9.01 -16.23
N ALA A 145 -16.78 -9.16 -15.04
CA ALA A 145 -16.34 -8.46 -13.84
C ALA A 145 -15.03 -9.05 -13.29
N ALA A 146 -14.85 -10.37 -13.39
CA ALA A 146 -13.63 -11.11 -13.10
C ALA A 146 -13.59 -12.38 -13.98
N PHE A 147 -12.43 -13.03 -14.11
CA PHE A 147 -12.35 -14.36 -14.73
C PHE A 147 -11.11 -15.17 -14.28
N TYR A 148 -11.24 -16.51 -14.34
CA TYR A 148 -10.15 -17.47 -14.27
C TYR A 148 -9.78 -18.04 -15.65
N SER A 149 -8.49 -18.31 -15.85
CA SER A 149 -7.97 -19.03 -17.02
C SER A 149 -6.97 -20.11 -16.58
N GLY A 150 -7.16 -21.34 -17.09
CA GLY A 150 -6.32 -22.47 -16.70
C GLY A 150 -4.99 -22.52 -17.45
N ILE A 151 -3.87 -22.59 -16.72
CA ILE A 151 -2.52 -22.79 -17.30
C ILE A 151 -2.13 -24.26 -17.24
N LYS A 152 -2.43 -24.93 -16.13
CA LYS A 152 -2.03 -26.32 -15.90
C LYS A 152 -3.02 -27.02 -14.98
N ASN A 153 -3.46 -28.20 -15.41
CA ASN A 153 -4.21 -29.13 -14.57
C ASN A 153 -3.46 -30.45 -14.44
N SER A 154 -3.26 -30.90 -13.20
CA SER A 154 -2.69 -32.21 -12.87
C SER A 154 -3.66 -33.11 -12.10
N VAL A 155 -4.90 -32.65 -11.92
CA VAL A 155 -5.95 -33.33 -11.16
C VAL A 155 -6.87 -34.09 -12.12
N THR A 156 -7.19 -35.33 -11.78
CA THR A 156 -8.24 -36.12 -12.45
C THR A 156 -9.49 -36.19 -11.60
N GLY A 157 -10.63 -36.56 -12.17
CA GLY A 157 -11.90 -36.58 -11.44
C GLY A 157 -12.67 -35.26 -11.47
N LEU A 158 -12.28 -34.31 -12.34
CA LEU A 158 -12.91 -33.00 -12.53
C LEU A 158 -13.70 -32.90 -13.85
N GLY A 159 -14.10 -34.05 -14.41
CA GLY A 159 -14.82 -34.13 -15.69
C GLY A 159 -13.96 -33.83 -16.93
N ASP A 160 -14.46 -33.02 -17.88
CA ASP A 160 -13.83 -32.85 -19.22
C ASP A 160 -12.52 -32.05 -19.21
N LEU A 161 -12.09 -31.52 -18.06
CA LEU A 161 -10.84 -30.75 -17.99
C LEU A 161 -9.64 -31.57 -18.48
N GLY A 162 -9.53 -32.82 -18.03
CA GLY A 162 -8.37 -33.69 -18.26
C GLY A 162 -7.05 -33.07 -17.76
N VAL A 163 -5.95 -33.83 -17.83
CA VAL A 163 -4.61 -33.33 -17.45
C VAL A 163 -3.99 -32.56 -18.62
N PHE A 164 -3.51 -31.34 -18.38
CA PHE A 164 -2.87 -30.52 -19.39
C PHE A 164 -1.82 -29.57 -18.80
N ASP A 165 -0.91 -29.09 -19.64
CA ASP A 165 0.09 -28.07 -19.31
C ASP A 165 0.28 -27.12 -20.51
N ALA A 166 -0.16 -25.87 -20.36
CA ALA A 166 -0.19 -24.87 -21.43
C ALA A 166 0.99 -23.89 -21.39
N HIS A 167 1.95 -24.01 -20.46
CA HIS A 167 3.05 -23.04 -20.32
C HIS A 167 3.78 -22.79 -21.64
N ALA A 168 4.10 -23.87 -22.36
CA ALA A 168 4.82 -23.81 -23.63
C ALA A 168 4.01 -23.09 -24.73
N SER A 169 2.73 -23.43 -24.89
CA SER A 169 1.85 -22.79 -25.89
C SER A 169 1.58 -21.31 -25.56
N LEU A 170 1.56 -20.95 -24.27
CA LEU A 170 1.40 -19.57 -23.81
C LEU A 170 2.69 -18.74 -23.92
N SER A 171 3.86 -19.38 -24.12
CA SER A 171 5.17 -18.72 -23.94
C SER A 171 5.35 -18.15 -22.53
N LEU A 172 4.76 -18.81 -21.53
CA LEU A 172 4.91 -18.49 -20.12
C LEU A 172 6.17 -19.17 -19.57
N SER A 173 7.00 -18.42 -18.88
CA SER A 173 8.20 -18.89 -18.19
C SER A 173 7.83 -19.62 -16.91
N GLY A 174 8.72 -20.50 -16.43
CA GLY A 174 8.42 -21.31 -15.25
C GLY A 174 7.62 -22.58 -15.58
N SER A 175 7.12 -23.23 -14.54
CA SER A 175 6.43 -24.53 -14.62
C SER A 175 5.44 -24.78 -13.49
N LYS A 176 5.38 -23.88 -12.50
CA LYS A 176 4.50 -24.02 -11.33
C LYS A 176 3.11 -23.48 -11.59
N SER A 177 3.01 -22.32 -12.21
CA SER A 177 1.76 -21.57 -12.30
C SER A 177 0.64 -22.41 -12.91
N GLN A 178 -0.47 -22.49 -12.20
CA GLN A 178 -1.55 -23.42 -12.45
C GLN A 178 -2.76 -22.71 -13.09
N GLY A 179 -2.91 -21.40 -12.88
CA GLY A 179 -3.92 -20.58 -13.53
C GLY A 179 -3.64 -19.08 -13.40
N PHE A 180 -4.37 -18.31 -14.21
CA PHE A 180 -4.47 -16.86 -14.13
C PHE A 180 -5.80 -16.46 -13.49
N VAL A 181 -5.78 -15.38 -12.70
CA VAL A 181 -6.99 -14.75 -12.14
C VAL A 181 -7.00 -13.27 -12.51
N MET A 182 -8.04 -12.77 -13.16
CA MET A 182 -8.16 -11.35 -13.51
C MET A 182 -9.32 -10.74 -12.74
N MET A 183 -9.03 -9.76 -11.89
CA MET A 183 -10.02 -9.00 -11.14
C MET A 183 -10.29 -7.63 -11.77
N TRP A 184 -9.63 -7.22 -12.86
CA TRP A 184 -9.85 -5.90 -13.46
C TRP A 184 -9.59 -4.73 -12.49
N ASN A 185 -10.37 -3.65 -12.59
CA ASN A 185 -10.10 -2.40 -11.88
C ASN A 185 -10.20 -2.58 -10.36
N ILE A 186 -9.15 -2.19 -9.62
CA ILE A 186 -9.12 -2.20 -8.14
C ILE A 186 -10.32 -1.43 -7.56
N ALA A 187 -10.72 -0.34 -8.23
CA ALA A 187 -11.82 0.49 -7.79
C ALA A 187 -13.19 -0.21 -7.83
N SER A 188 -13.33 -1.32 -8.56
CA SER A 188 -14.57 -2.11 -8.66
C SER A 188 -14.84 -2.99 -7.44
N TRP A 189 -13.86 -3.11 -6.54
CA TRP A 189 -13.88 -4.05 -5.42
C TRP A 189 -13.66 -3.35 -4.09
N ASP A 190 -13.97 -4.07 -3.02
CA ASP A 190 -13.92 -3.56 -1.67
C ASP A 190 -13.35 -4.60 -0.69
N ALA A 191 -12.71 -4.12 0.38
CA ALA A 191 -12.07 -4.95 1.40
C ALA A 191 -12.83 -4.97 2.74
N ASP A 192 -13.80 -4.06 2.90
CA ASP A 192 -14.41 -3.74 4.19
C ASP A 192 -15.55 -4.69 4.57
N SER A 193 -16.34 -4.45 5.63
CA SER A 193 -17.47 -5.33 5.96
C SER A 193 -18.74 -5.02 5.15
N SER A 194 -18.59 -4.43 3.96
CA SER A 194 -19.70 -4.03 3.08
C SER A 194 -20.26 -5.23 2.30
N ASP A 195 -21.50 -5.10 1.79
CA ASP A 195 -22.07 -6.10 0.86
C ASP A 195 -21.16 -6.29 -0.38
N LEU A 196 -20.44 -5.24 -0.82
CA LEU A 196 -19.52 -5.30 -1.95
C LEU A 196 -18.24 -6.06 -1.62
N ALA A 197 -17.75 -5.97 -0.39
CA ALA A 197 -16.58 -6.74 0.02
C ALA A 197 -16.91 -8.22 0.20
N ASN A 198 -18.08 -8.53 0.76
CA ASN A 198 -18.62 -9.90 0.75
C ASN A 198 -18.72 -10.45 -0.68
N ALA A 199 -19.25 -9.66 -1.62
CA ALA A 199 -19.27 -10.01 -3.03
C ALA A 199 -17.86 -10.17 -3.62
N THR A 200 -16.91 -9.30 -3.27
CA THR A 200 -15.51 -9.38 -3.71
C THR A 200 -14.90 -10.73 -3.30
N HIS A 201 -15.13 -11.18 -2.08
CA HIS A 201 -14.62 -12.46 -1.59
C HIS A 201 -15.32 -13.69 -2.17
N LEU A 202 -16.62 -13.60 -2.43
CA LEU A 202 -17.34 -14.65 -3.16
C LEU A 202 -16.84 -14.76 -4.59
N VAL A 203 -16.61 -13.64 -5.28
CA VAL A 203 -16.04 -13.62 -6.64
C VAL A 203 -14.62 -14.16 -6.65
N LEU A 204 -13.75 -13.76 -5.72
CA LEU A 204 -12.43 -14.39 -5.58
C LEU A 204 -12.57 -15.90 -5.38
N GLY A 205 -13.44 -16.32 -4.46
CA GLY A 205 -13.90 -17.70 -4.29
C GLY A 205 -14.17 -18.43 -5.60
N GLN A 206 -15.10 -17.88 -6.36
CA GLN A 206 -15.54 -18.37 -7.66
C GLN A 206 -14.37 -18.53 -8.62
N GLU A 207 -13.57 -17.48 -8.81
CA GLU A 207 -12.50 -17.49 -9.81
C GLU A 207 -11.40 -18.50 -9.42
N PHE A 208 -11.05 -18.63 -8.14
CA PHE A 208 -10.11 -19.68 -7.73
C PHE A 208 -10.74 -21.08 -7.85
N GLU A 209 -12.04 -21.21 -7.59
CA GLU A 209 -12.77 -22.48 -7.66
C GLU A 209 -12.97 -22.99 -9.09
N HIS A 210 -13.01 -22.12 -10.11
CA HIS A 210 -13.08 -22.53 -11.53
C HIS A 210 -11.98 -23.51 -11.93
N ARG A 211 -10.86 -23.53 -11.21
CA ARG A 211 -9.82 -24.56 -11.36
C ARG A 211 -10.37 -25.98 -11.21
N TRP A 212 -11.36 -26.18 -10.34
CA TRP A 212 -11.86 -27.48 -9.92
C TRP A 212 -13.33 -27.72 -10.30
N GLY A 213 -14.20 -26.73 -10.11
CA GLY A 213 -15.67 -26.90 -10.14
C GLY A 213 -16.34 -26.74 -11.50
N MET A 214 -15.61 -26.47 -12.59
CA MET A 214 -16.17 -25.94 -13.83
C MET A 214 -16.38 -26.95 -14.98
N PHE A 215 -16.04 -28.24 -14.85
CA PHE A 215 -16.11 -29.18 -15.99
C PHE A 215 -16.78 -30.53 -15.72
N LEU A 216 -17.65 -30.62 -14.71
CA LEU A 216 -18.26 -31.87 -14.29
C LEU A 216 -19.36 -32.34 -15.26
N PHE A 217 -19.28 -33.62 -15.64
CA PHE A 217 -20.40 -34.30 -16.29
C PHE A 217 -21.53 -34.57 -15.32
N ASP A 218 -22.75 -34.69 -15.86
CA ASP A 218 -23.93 -35.17 -15.15
C ASP A 218 -23.62 -36.45 -14.38
N THR A 219 -24.07 -36.49 -13.14
CA THR A 219 -23.89 -37.68 -12.30
C THR A 219 -24.61 -38.91 -12.86
N ASP A 220 -24.20 -40.09 -12.43
CA ASP A 220 -24.72 -41.37 -12.94
C ASP A 220 -26.21 -41.62 -12.64
N ASN A 221 -26.79 -40.89 -11.66
CA ASN A 221 -28.21 -40.89 -11.35
C ASN A 221 -29.00 -39.82 -12.13
N GLY A 222 -28.35 -39.08 -13.04
CA GLY A 222 -28.97 -38.08 -13.91
C GLY A 222 -29.07 -36.67 -13.31
N VAL A 223 -28.45 -36.41 -12.16
CA VAL A 223 -28.36 -35.05 -11.61
C VAL A 223 -27.35 -34.22 -12.41
N MET A 224 -27.83 -33.13 -12.97
CA MET A 224 -27.06 -32.14 -13.74
C MET A 224 -26.51 -31.10 -12.78
N LEU A 225 -25.25 -31.26 -12.36
CA LEU A 225 -24.66 -30.36 -11.37
C LEU A 225 -24.33 -28.98 -11.95
N GLN A 226 -24.00 -28.88 -13.23
CA GLN A 226 -23.65 -27.62 -13.88
C GLN A 226 -24.81 -27.04 -14.66
N GLY A 227 -24.93 -25.71 -14.71
CA GLY A 227 -26.02 -25.05 -15.44
C GLY A 227 -25.92 -25.25 -16.95
N ASP A 228 -26.97 -24.87 -17.68
CA ASP A 228 -26.88 -24.61 -19.11
C ASP A 228 -27.49 -23.25 -19.47
N ASP A 229 -26.87 -22.59 -20.46
CA ASP A 229 -27.34 -21.28 -20.92
C ASP A 229 -28.68 -21.41 -21.71
N VAL A 230 -29.10 -22.63 -22.02
CA VAL A 230 -30.25 -22.95 -22.88
C VAL A 230 -31.55 -23.13 -22.08
N SER A 231 -31.53 -23.83 -20.95
CA SER A 231 -32.70 -23.98 -20.06
C SER A 231 -32.93 -22.76 -19.18
N GLY A 232 -31.89 -21.92 -19.00
CA GLY A 232 -31.93 -20.71 -18.19
C GLY A 232 -31.76 -20.96 -16.69
N CYS A 233 -31.33 -22.17 -16.30
CA CYS A 233 -31.08 -22.59 -14.92
C CYS A 233 -29.58 -22.67 -14.61
N GLY A 234 -28.95 -21.50 -14.61
CA GLY A 234 -27.51 -21.35 -14.38
C GLY A 234 -26.74 -21.04 -15.66
N ARG A 235 -25.42 -21.05 -15.54
CA ARG A 235 -24.47 -20.85 -16.64
C ARG A 235 -23.68 -22.13 -16.87
N SER A 236 -23.24 -22.38 -18.10
CA SER A 236 -22.53 -23.60 -18.51
C SER A 236 -21.24 -23.92 -17.74
N SER A 237 -20.76 -23.01 -16.89
CA SER A 237 -19.51 -23.07 -16.15
C SER A 237 -19.69 -22.84 -14.63
N HIS A 238 -20.93 -22.89 -14.14
CA HIS A 238 -21.27 -22.64 -12.74
C HIS A 238 -22.21 -23.75 -12.24
N TRP A 239 -22.47 -23.78 -10.93
CA TRP A 239 -23.49 -24.68 -10.41
C TRP A 239 -24.85 -24.38 -11.04
N ASN A 240 -25.59 -25.42 -11.38
CA ASN A 240 -26.97 -25.29 -11.82
C ASN A 240 -27.77 -24.69 -10.67
N TRP A 241 -28.62 -23.70 -10.94
CA TRP A 241 -29.44 -23.06 -9.90
C TRP A 241 -30.47 -24.01 -9.24
N GLN A 242 -30.70 -25.19 -9.82
CA GLN A 242 -31.47 -26.28 -9.24
C GLN A 242 -30.67 -27.10 -8.20
N VAL A 243 -29.35 -26.89 -8.11
CA VAL A 243 -28.49 -27.54 -7.11
C VAL A 243 -28.46 -26.67 -5.86
N ASP A 244 -28.92 -27.26 -4.77
CA ASP A 244 -28.78 -26.71 -3.43
C ASP A 244 -27.50 -27.25 -2.80
N LEU A 245 -26.45 -26.44 -2.79
CA LEU A 245 -25.22 -26.68 -2.02
C LEU A 245 -25.21 -25.89 -0.71
N GLN A 246 -26.36 -25.37 -0.29
CA GLN A 246 -26.51 -24.51 0.89
C GLN A 246 -25.74 -23.19 0.76
N GLY A 247 -25.57 -22.69 -0.48
CA GLY A 247 -24.70 -21.56 -0.81
C GLY A 247 -23.26 -21.98 -1.14
N GLY A 248 -22.58 -21.18 -1.96
CA GLY A 248 -21.24 -21.49 -2.49
C GLY A 248 -20.77 -20.52 -3.57
N GLY A 249 -19.45 -20.40 -3.71
CA GLY A 249 -18.76 -19.43 -4.58
C GLY A 249 -19.07 -19.60 -6.06
N MET A 250 -19.47 -20.80 -6.50
CA MET A 250 -19.83 -21.10 -7.89
C MET A 250 -21.32 -20.89 -8.21
N GLU A 251 -21.94 -19.86 -7.63
CA GLU A 251 -23.35 -19.47 -7.83
C GLU A 251 -24.38 -20.54 -7.43
N SER A 252 -24.05 -21.41 -6.48
CA SER A 252 -25.04 -22.34 -5.94
C SER A 252 -26.03 -21.60 -5.05
N GLN A 253 -27.33 -21.80 -5.33
CA GLN A 253 -28.40 -21.22 -4.52
C GLN A 253 -28.54 -21.98 -3.20
N GLU A 254 -29.01 -21.27 -2.18
CA GLU A 254 -29.49 -21.87 -0.93
C GLU A 254 -31.01 -22.04 -0.99
N TRP A 255 -31.46 -23.28 -0.88
CA TRP A 255 -32.88 -23.59 -0.78
C TRP A 255 -33.26 -23.92 0.66
N THR A 256 -34.38 -23.37 1.13
CA THR A 256 -34.92 -23.65 2.47
C THR A 256 -36.24 -24.41 2.38
N GLY A 257 -36.39 -25.43 3.23
CA GLY A 257 -37.58 -26.28 3.27
C GLY A 257 -37.56 -27.43 2.24
N SER A 258 -38.62 -28.24 2.23
CA SER A 258 -38.68 -29.45 1.39
C SER A 258 -39.98 -29.61 0.59
N SER A 259 -41.05 -28.86 0.92
CA SER A 259 -42.31 -28.85 0.14
C SER A 259 -43.30 -27.77 0.64
N PRO A 260 -43.37 -26.58 0.00
CA PRO A 260 -42.46 -26.12 -1.04
C PRO A 260 -41.11 -25.71 -0.47
N ALA A 261 -40.02 -25.97 -1.21
CA ALA A 261 -38.74 -25.34 -0.93
C ALA A 261 -38.72 -23.95 -1.56
N THR A 262 -38.10 -22.97 -0.91
CA THR A 262 -37.96 -21.61 -1.42
C THR A 262 -36.50 -21.22 -1.43
N VAL A 263 -36.08 -20.50 -2.47
CA VAL A 263 -34.75 -19.85 -2.44
C VAL A 263 -34.71 -18.92 -1.24
N ASP A 264 -33.74 -19.11 -0.37
CA ASP A 264 -33.51 -18.16 0.71
C ASP A 264 -32.88 -16.90 0.13
N SER A 265 -33.71 -15.90 -0.12
CA SER A 265 -33.26 -14.61 -0.64
C SER A 265 -32.64 -13.72 0.45
N THR A 266 -32.51 -14.19 1.70
CA THR A 266 -32.09 -13.33 2.81
C THR A 266 -30.59 -13.04 2.86
N LEU A 267 -29.77 -13.68 2.02
CA LEU A 267 -28.33 -13.51 2.13
C LEU A 267 -27.80 -12.21 1.48
N TYR A 268 -27.98 -11.87 0.20
CA TYR A 268 -27.45 -10.58 -0.34
C TYR A 268 -28.22 -10.06 -1.58
N THR A 269 -29.31 -9.31 -1.38
CA THR A 269 -30.27 -8.97 -2.46
C THR A 269 -29.87 -7.81 -3.39
N ASN A 270 -28.79 -7.07 -3.10
CA ASN A 270 -28.60 -5.74 -3.70
C ASN A 270 -27.47 -5.64 -4.74
N ILE A 271 -26.60 -6.65 -4.85
CA ILE A 271 -25.42 -6.60 -5.74
C ILE A 271 -25.37 -7.83 -6.68
N PHE A 272 -25.37 -9.04 -6.14
CA PHE A 272 -25.44 -10.30 -6.90
C PHE A 272 -26.48 -11.23 -6.28
N ALA A 273 -27.71 -11.22 -6.80
CA ALA A 273 -28.81 -12.02 -6.25
C ALA A 273 -28.61 -13.55 -6.35
N ASP A 274 -27.63 -13.98 -7.14
CA ASP A 274 -27.33 -15.38 -7.45
C ASP A 274 -26.11 -15.92 -6.68
N LEU A 275 -25.43 -15.10 -5.86
CA LEU A 275 -24.27 -15.49 -5.03
C LEU A 275 -24.65 -15.52 -3.54
N ALA A 276 -24.32 -16.61 -2.86
CA ALA A 276 -24.55 -16.76 -1.42
C ALA A 276 -23.35 -17.45 -0.77
N PHE A 277 -22.96 -17.00 0.43
CA PHE A 277 -22.07 -17.78 1.28
C PHE A 277 -22.74 -19.09 1.68
N ASN A 278 -21.93 -20.11 1.90
CA ASN A 278 -22.42 -21.34 2.47
C ASN A 278 -22.91 -21.09 3.90
N SER A 279 -24.20 -21.30 4.18
CA SER A 279 -24.80 -20.97 5.48
C SER A 279 -24.40 -21.92 6.61
N ASP A 280 -24.06 -23.17 6.27
CA ASP A 280 -23.64 -24.21 7.22
C ASP A 280 -22.22 -24.01 7.74
N ILE A 281 -21.31 -23.60 6.85
CA ILE A 281 -19.89 -23.38 7.17
C ILE A 281 -19.62 -21.88 7.45
N GLY A 282 -20.49 -20.98 6.99
CA GLY A 282 -20.28 -19.52 7.01
C GLY A 282 -19.18 -19.08 6.04
N GLY A 283 -18.86 -19.90 5.05
CA GLY A 283 -17.67 -19.79 4.21
C GLY A 283 -17.98 -19.74 2.71
N VAL A 284 -16.93 -19.57 1.90
CA VAL A 284 -17.05 -19.38 0.44
C VAL A 284 -17.40 -20.68 -0.30
N TRP A 285 -17.05 -21.83 0.26
CA TRP A 285 -17.13 -23.13 -0.41
C TRP A 285 -18.00 -24.12 0.37
N SER A 286 -18.76 -24.93 -0.37
CA SER A 286 -19.51 -26.07 0.14
C SER A 286 -18.63 -27.32 0.34
N PHE A 287 -19.15 -28.35 0.99
CA PHE A 287 -18.44 -29.63 1.11
C PHE A 287 -18.18 -30.32 -0.24
N THR A 288 -19.06 -30.12 -1.22
CA THR A 288 -18.84 -30.57 -2.61
C THR A 288 -17.66 -29.84 -3.24
N ASP A 289 -17.59 -28.52 -3.09
CA ASP A 289 -16.49 -27.69 -3.60
C ASP A 289 -15.17 -28.12 -2.93
N LEU A 290 -15.17 -28.28 -1.61
CA LEU A 290 -13.99 -28.72 -0.85
C LEU A 290 -13.52 -30.13 -1.26
N TYR A 291 -14.43 -31.04 -1.64
CA TYR A 291 -14.05 -32.35 -2.18
C TYR A 291 -13.36 -32.20 -3.54
N LEU A 292 -13.92 -31.36 -4.41
CA LEU A 292 -13.37 -31.06 -5.73
C LEU A 292 -12.07 -30.25 -5.65
N MET A 293 -11.84 -29.49 -4.59
CA MET A 293 -10.55 -28.83 -4.31
C MET A 293 -9.54 -29.80 -3.69
N GLY A 294 -9.99 -30.88 -3.05
CA GLY A 294 -9.17 -31.89 -2.39
C GLY A 294 -8.87 -31.59 -0.92
N TYR A 295 -9.70 -30.80 -0.24
CA TYR A 295 -9.57 -30.51 1.19
C TYR A 295 -10.28 -31.54 2.08
N VAL A 296 -11.31 -32.20 1.55
CA VAL A 296 -12.11 -33.19 2.29
C VAL A 296 -12.21 -34.51 1.54
N SER A 297 -12.26 -35.61 2.29
CA SER A 297 -12.46 -36.96 1.73
C SER A 297 -13.90 -37.16 1.22
N PRO A 298 -14.15 -38.17 0.36
CA PRO A 298 -15.52 -38.54 -0.06
C PRO A 298 -16.48 -38.73 1.12
N ALA A 299 -16.03 -39.38 2.19
CA ALA A 299 -16.85 -39.63 3.38
C ALA A 299 -17.17 -38.33 4.15
N GLU A 300 -16.25 -37.37 4.19
CA GLU A 300 -16.49 -36.06 4.78
C GLU A 300 -17.44 -35.22 3.93
N MET A 301 -17.31 -35.25 2.60
CA MET A 301 -18.27 -34.64 1.68
C MET A 301 -19.67 -35.20 1.94
N ASP A 302 -19.84 -36.52 1.93
CA ASP A 302 -21.14 -37.16 2.10
C ASP A 302 -21.76 -36.87 3.48
N SER A 303 -20.91 -36.72 4.51
CA SER A 303 -21.37 -36.38 5.86
C SER A 303 -21.77 -34.90 5.98
N GLY A 304 -21.05 -34.01 5.29
CA GLY A 304 -21.31 -32.58 5.26
C GLY A 304 -22.45 -32.17 4.32
N ASN A 305 -22.71 -32.96 3.28
CA ASN A 305 -23.79 -32.77 2.31
C ASN A 305 -25.16 -33.27 2.82
N SER A 306 -25.42 -33.26 4.12
CA SER A 306 -26.64 -33.85 4.69
C SER A 306 -27.94 -33.25 4.16
N GLU A 307 -27.87 -32.03 3.60
CA GLU A 307 -29.01 -31.34 2.99
C GLU A 307 -28.84 -31.01 1.50
N SER A 308 -27.68 -31.35 0.90
CA SER A 308 -27.41 -31.06 -0.52
C SER A 308 -28.30 -31.90 -1.44
N ARG A 309 -28.92 -31.23 -2.41
CA ARG A 309 -29.99 -31.83 -3.22
C ARG A 309 -30.13 -31.15 -4.56
N PHE A 310 -30.74 -31.86 -5.50
CA PHE A 310 -31.11 -31.38 -6.82
C PHE A 310 -32.63 -31.29 -6.96
N MET A 311 -33.09 -30.19 -7.55
CA MET A 311 -34.50 -29.87 -7.75
C MET A 311 -34.92 -30.16 -9.20
N ASP A 312 -35.62 -31.27 -9.45
CA ASP A 312 -35.97 -31.73 -10.81
C ASP A 312 -36.88 -30.76 -11.62
N ASP A 313 -37.59 -29.83 -10.96
CA ASP A 313 -38.46 -28.82 -11.60
C ASP A 313 -37.77 -27.42 -11.61
N GLY A 314 -38.26 -26.46 -12.42
CA GLY A 314 -37.54 -25.22 -12.79
C GLY A 314 -36.95 -24.33 -11.67
N CYS A 315 -36.01 -23.46 -12.03
CA CYS A 315 -35.07 -22.74 -11.15
C CYS A 315 -35.48 -21.36 -10.58
N THR A 316 -36.70 -20.87 -10.80
CA THR A 316 -37.08 -19.49 -10.40
C THR A 316 -38.38 -19.37 -9.60
N ASP A 317 -39.10 -20.47 -9.37
CA ASP A 317 -40.36 -20.50 -8.60
C ASP A 317 -40.20 -21.35 -7.31
N PRO A 318 -41.00 -21.12 -6.25
CA PRO A 318 -41.06 -22.01 -5.10
C PRO A 318 -41.25 -23.46 -5.53
N TYR A 319 -40.30 -24.30 -5.17
CA TYR A 319 -40.17 -25.65 -5.66
C TYR A 319 -41.12 -26.60 -4.93
N SER A 320 -41.80 -27.48 -5.68
CA SER A 320 -42.72 -28.49 -5.11
C SER A 320 -42.57 -29.89 -5.73
N GLY A 321 -41.48 -30.12 -6.48
CA GLY A 321 -41.20 -31.35 -7.24
C GLY A 321 -40.54 -32.48 -6.43
N THR A 322 -39.81 -33.36 -7.15
CA THR A 322 -39.06 -34.51 -6.56
C THR A 322 -37.62 -34.13 -6.21
N ILE A 323 -37.27 -34.23 -4.93
CA ILE A 323 -35.95 -33.88 -4.42
C ILE A 323 -35.02 -35.08 -4.63
N THR A 324 -33.95 -34.89 -5.39
CA THR A 324 -32.96 -35.94 -5.65
C THR A 324 -31.68 -35.62 -4.89
N SER A 325 -31.30 -36.48 -3.93
CA SER A 325 -30.00 -36.39 -3.27
C SER A 325 -28.88 -36.95 -4.17
N PHE A 326 -27.68 -36.39 -4.05
CA PHE A 326 -26.47 -36.93 -4.68
C PHE A 326 -25.33 -36.98 -3.66
N ASN A 327 -24.33 -37.81 -3.92
CA ASN A 327 -23.16 -37.99 -3.05
C ASN A 327 -21.86 -38.07 -3.87
N SER A 328 -20.74 -38.24 -3.18
CA SER A 328 -19.41 -38.36 -3.77
C SER A 328 -19.29 -39.53 -4.76
N ASP A 329 -19.95 -40.66 -4.51
CA ASP A 329 -19.97 -41.82 -5.43
C ASP A 329 -20.67 -41.46 -6.75
N ASN A 330 -21.79 -40.71 -6.70
CA ASN A 330 -22.49 -40.25 -7.91
C ASN A 330 -21.59 -39.38 -8.81
N ILE A 331 -20.79 -38.50 -8.21
CA ILE A 331 -19.81 -37.67 -8.93
C ILE A 331 -18.69 -38.54 -9.49
N ALA A 332 -18.10 -39.41 -8.67
CA ALA A 332 -16.95 -40.24 -9.03
C ALA A 332 -17.28 -41.27 -10.12
N ASN A 333 -18.51 -41.79 -10.17
CA ASN A 333 -18.92 -42.77 -11.17
C ASN A 333 -18.94 -42.19 -12.59
N THR A 334 -19.30 -40.91 -12.76
CA THR A 334 -19.23 -40.24 -14.08
C THR A 334 -17.88 -39.59 -14.35
N ASN A 335 -17.32 -38.87 -13.37
CA ASN A 335 -16.16 -38.01 -13.57
C ASN A 335 -14.82 -38.71 -13.29
N GLY A 336 -14.87 -39.89 -12.66
CA GLY A 336 -13.72 -40.58 -12.09
C GLY A 336 -13.44 -40.11 -10.66
N PHE A 337 -12.71 -40.94 -9.90
CA PHE A 337 -12.25 -40.54 -8.57
C PHE A 337 -11.34 -39.31 -8.66
N ARG A 338 -11.57 -38.35 -7.77
CA ARG A 338 -10.66 -37.24 -7.55
C ARG A 338 -9.27 -37.81 -7.22
N SER A 339 -8.27 -37.49 -8.03
CA SER A 339 -6.85 -37.75 -7.72
C SER A 339 -5.98 -36.52 -8.01
N PRO A 340 -5.02 -36.15 -7.13
CA PRO A 340 -4.67 -36.81 -5.86
C PRO A 340 -5.80 -36.74 -4.83
N ASP A 341 -5.95 -37.73 -3.95
CA ASP A 341 -6.98 -37.70 -2.92
C ASP A 341 -6.77 -36.55 -1.90
N ALA A 342 -7.69 -36.38 -0.95
CA ALA A 342 -7.63 -35.28 0.00
C ALA A 342 -6.36 -35.29 0.87
N GLY A 343 -5.83 -36.48 1.20
CA GLY A 343 -4.61 -36.62 2.01
C GLY A 343 -3.32 -36.34 1.24
N SER A 344 -3.39 -36.30 -0.10
CA SER A 344 -2.24 -36.11 -0.99
C SER A 344 -2.36 -34.86 -1.87
N SER A 345 -3.45 -34.11 -1.73
CA SER A 345 -3.70 -32.87 -2.48
C SER A 345 -2.89 -31.72 -1.90
N GLN A 346 -2.55 -30.75 -2.76
CA GLN A 346 -1.98 -29.48 -2.34
C GLN A 346 -3.04 -28.69 -1.57
N HIS A 347 -2.72 -28.28 -0.34
CA HIS A 347 -3.61 -27.48 0.52
C HIS A 347 -3.17 -26.02 0.66
N SER A 348 -1.95 -25.71 0.24
CA SER A 348 -1.33 -24.41 0.39
C SER A 348 -0.88 -23.86 -0.95
N PHE A 349 -1.27 -22.62 -1.24
CA PHE A 349 -1.02 -21.96 -2.51
C PHE A 349 -0.28 -20.65 -2.31
N ARG A 350 0.46 -20.21 -3.33
CA ARG A 350 1.00 -18.85 -3.42
C ARG A 350 0.43 -18.15 -4.64
N THR A 351 -0.05 -16.93 -4.43
CA THR A 351 -0.61 -16.08 -5.48
C THR A 351 0.20 -14.80 -5.61
N ALA A 352 0.72 -14.52 -6.80
CA ALA A 352 1.29 -13.20 -7.08
C ALA A 352 0.24 -12.27 -7.64
N TRP A 353 0.16 -11.05 -7.09
CA TRP A 353 -0.71 -10.01 -7.62
C TRP A 353 0.07 -8.99 -8.45
N ILE A 354 -0.29 -8.91 -9.72
CA ILE A 354 0.28 -8.00 -10.71
C ILE A 354 -0.71 -6.85 -10.95
N VAL A 355 -0.27 -5.61 -10.79
CA VAL A 355 -1.10 -4.42 -10.98
C VAL A 355 -0.67 -3.71 -12.26
N PHE A 356 -1.57 -3.69 -13.25
CA PHE A 356 -1.38 -2.92 -14.47
C PHE A 356 -1.62 -1.43 -14.23
N TYR A 357 -0.74 -0.59 -14.77
CA TYR A 357 -0.89 0.87 -14.71
C TYR A 357 -0.55 1.55 -16.04
N GLN A 358 -1.03 2.78 -16.26
CA GLN A 358 -0.82 3.50 -17.52
C GLN A 358 0.51 4.28 -17.52
N PRO A 359 1.11 4.55 -18.69
CA PRO A 359 2.38 5.26 -18.77
C PRO A 359 2.33 6.64 -18.12
N GLY A 360 3.21 6.86 -17.13
CA GLY A 360 3.28 8.10 -16.36
C GLY A 360 2.22 8.24 -15.26
N ASP A 361 1.44 7.19 -14.99
CA ASP A 361 0.33 7.20 -14.02
C ASP A 361 0.35 5.92 -13.17
N PRO A 362 1.34 5.77 -12.26
CA PRO A 362 1.43 4.62 -11.37
C PRO A 362 0.31 4.63 -10.32
N PRO A 363 -0.10 3.47 -9.78
CA PRO A 363 -1.13 3.38 -8.76
C PRO A 363 -0.71 4.17 -7.52
N SER A 364 -1.67 4.85 -6.93
CA SER A 364 -1.48 5.53 -5.65
C SER A 364 -1.26 4.53 -4.52
N THR A 365 -0.62 4.98 -3.44
CA THR A 365 -0.48 4.17 -2.21
C THR A 365 -1.84 3.71 -1.68
N GLY A 366 -2.89 4.54 -1.82
CA GLY A 366 -4.25 4.18 -1.40
C GLY A 366 -4.88 3.06 -2.22
N GLU A 367 -4.68 3.05 -3.55
CA GLU A 367 -5.17 1.96 -4.41
C GLU A 367 -4.45 0.64 -4.10
N LEU A 368 -3.13 0.69 -3.89
CA LEU A 368 -2.36 -0.49 -3.48
C LEU A 368 -2.69 -0.94 -2.06
N GLN A 369 -3.02 -0.01 -1.16
CA GLN A 369 -3.46 -0.34 0.19
C GLN A 369 -4.81 -1.06 0.14
N ARG A 370 -5.79 -0.54 -0.62
CA ARG A 370 -7.06 -1.23 -0.86
C ARG A 370 -6.84 -2.63 -1.40
N ALA A 371 -5.95 -2.80 -2.37
CA ALA A 371 -5.58 -4.13 -2.87
C ALA A 371 -4.99 -5.01 -1.76
N GLY A 372 -4.10 -4.47 -0.94
CA GLY A 372 -3.51 -5.16 0.22
C GLY A 372 -4.55 -5.59 1.26
N ASP A 373 -5.53 -4.75 1.54
CA ASP A 373 -6.60 -5.04 2.49
C ASP A 373 -7.51 -6.16 1.96
N MET A 374 -7.89 -6.09 0.68
CA MET A 374 -8.65 -7.17 0.01
C MET A 374 -7.90 -8.50 0.12
N MET A 375 -6.59 -8.50 -0.14
CA MET A 375 -5.78 -9.73 -0.15
C MET A 375 -5.45 -10.24 1.25
N THR A 376 -5.34 -9.34 2.22
CA THR A 376 -5.28 -9.68 3.65
C THR A 376 -6.54 -10.44 4.06
N LYS A 377 -7.71 -9.91 3.71
CA LYS A 377 -8.98 -10.54 4.03
C LYS A 377 -9.20 -11.83 3.24
N TRP A 378 -8.79 -11.87 1.97
CA TRP A 378 -8.82 -13.08 1.15
C TRP A 378 -7.99 -14.22 1.76
N THR A 379 -6.79 -13.92 2.25
CA THR A 379 -5.93 -14.90 2.95
C THR A 379 -6.65 -15.52 4.15
N GLN A 380 -7.39 -14.71 4.93
CA GLN A 380 -8.20 -15.19 6.06
C GLN A 380 -9.41 -16.02 5.61
N ASN A 381 -10.12 -15.55 4.58
CA ASN A 381 -11.31 -16.22 4.06
C ASN A 381 -10.97 -17.56 3.41
N TRP A 382 -9.81 -17.68 2.74
CA TRP A 382 -9.31 -18.95 2.24
C TRP A 382 -9.12 -19.95 3.38
N ASN A 383 -8.42 -19.54 4.44
CA ASN A 383 -8.18 -20.42 5.58
C ASN A 383 -9.49 -20.84 6.26
N PHE A 384 -10.40 -19.89 6.48
CA PHE A 384 -11.70 -20.16 7.07
C PHE A 384 -12.56 -21.08 6.18
N GLY A 385 -12.70 -20.75 4.90
CA GLY A 385 -13.49 -21.49 3.92
C GLY A 385 -12.96 -22.91 3.67
N THR A 386 -11.67 -23.15 3.90
CA THR A 386 -11.05 -24.50 3.82
C THR A 386 -11.04 -25.24 5.16
N LEU A 387 -11.87 -24.83 6.13
CA LEU A 387 -11.96 -25.44 7.47
C LEU A 387 -10.62 -25.42 8.23
N GLY A 388 -9.81 -24.40 7.99
CA GLY A 388 -8.47 -24.24 8.57
C GLY A 388 -7.40 -25.16 7.98
N ARG A 389 -7.70 -25.88 6.88
CA ARG A 389 -6.81 -26.89 6.29
C ARG A 389 -5.84 -26.32 5.27
N GLY A 390 -6.15 -25.17 4.68
CA GLY A 390 -5.34 -24.54 3.66
C GLY A 390 -5.11 -23.05 3.89
N PHE A 391 -4.27 -22.48 3.04
CA PHE A 391 -4.06 -21.04 2.97
C PHE A 391 -3.57 -20.64 1.58
N ASP A 392 -3.80 -19.37 1.23
CA ASP A 392 -3.28 -18.74 0.03
C ASP A 392 -2.40 -17.55 0.44
N ASP A 393 -1.09 -17.67 0.24
CA ASP A 393 -0.12 -16.62 0.51
C ASP A 393 -0.10 -15.63 -0.66
N ASN A 394 -0.74 -14.48 -0.43
CA ASN A 394 -0.93 -13.42 -1.41
C ASN A 394 0.21 -12.40 -1.43
N ALA A 395 1.28 -12.64 -0.67
CA ALA A 395 2.43 -11.75 -0.66
C ALA A 395 3.49 -12.14 -1.70
N ILE A 396 3.93 -11.14 -2.46
CA ILE A 396 5.21 -11.22 -3.15
C ILE A 396 6.28 -11.00 -2.09
N LEU A 397 6.86 -12.10 -1.60
CA LEU A 397 8.10 -12.03 -0.85
C LEU A 397 9.20 -11.60 -1.83
N PRO A 398 9.73 -10.36 -1.78
CA PRO A 398 10.93 -10.04 -2.53
C PRO A 398 12.00 -11.05 -2.13
N PRO A 399 12.93 -11.46 -3.01
CA PRO A 399 13.89 -12.52 -2.71
C PRO A 399 14.62 -12.30 -1.37
N PHE A 400 14.78 -11.04 -0.97
CA PHE A 400 15.20 -10.63 0.35
C PHE A 400 14.58 -9.26 0.69
N VAL A 401 14.50 -8.92 1.97
CA VAL A 401 14.06 -7.61 2.46
C VAL A 401 15.28 -6.80 2.88
N ILE A 402 15.32 -5.52 2.49
CA ILE A 402 16.33 -4.56 2.95
C ILE A 402 15.71 -3.75 4.09
N GLU A 403 16.27 -3.85 5.29
CA GLU A 403 15.88 -3.09 6.46
C GLU A 403 17.00 -2.09 6.82
N ALA A 404 16.70 -0.81 6.90
CA ALA A 404 17.64 0.18 7.43
C ALA A 404 17.38 0.35 8.94
N GLU A 405 18.29 -0.15 9.79
CA GLU A 405 18.15 -0.01 11.24
C GLU A 405 18.48 1.43 11.69
N SER A 406 17.58 1.99 12.50
CA SER A 406 17.66 3.34 13.08
C SER A 406 18.64 3.49 14.24
N THR A 407 19.15 2.38 14.79
CA THR A 407 19.60 2.29 16.19
C THR A 407 21.09 2.58 16.43
N SER A 408 21.84 3.19 15.49
CA SER A 408 23.29 3.43 15.72
C SER A 408 23.85 4.79 15.33
N LEU A 409 23.05 5.86 15.36
CA LEU A 409 23.57 7.24 15.41
C LEU A 409 23.88 7.66 16.86
N GLN A 410 24.76 6.92 17.54
CA GLN A 410 25.46 7.41 18.73
C GLN A 410 26.89 7.76 18.34
N GLN A 411 27.11 9.00 17.89
CA GLN A 411 28.44 9.58 17.89
C GLN A 411 28.43 10.84 18.77
N THR A 412 28.74 10.61 20.05
CA THR A 412 29.39 11.53 21.01
C THR A 412 29.04 13.03 20.93
N LEU A 413 27.77 13.41 21.11
CA LEU A 413 27.39 14.78 21.48
C LEU A 413 26.45 14.76 22.70
N GLY A 414 27.04 14.89 23.89
CA GLY A 414 26.41 15.27 25.16
C GLY A 414 25.29 14.36 25.71
N PRO A 415 25.07 14.28 27.04
CA PRO A 415 24.07 13.39 27.64
C PRO A 415 22.57 13.67 27.35
N ASN A 416 22.23 14.65 26.50
CA ASN A 416 20.86 15.17 26.35
C ASN A 416 20.34 15.26 24.90
N SER A 417 20.83 14.41 23.98
CA SER A 417 20.37 14.42 22.58
C SER A 417 19.38 13.26 22.33
N PRO A 418 18.14 13.51 21.89
CA PRO A 418 17.15 12.46 21.64
C PRO A 418 17.51 11.58 20.43
N ASN A 419 16.97 10.35 20.45
CA ASN A 419 17.24 9.28 19.49
C ASN A 419 16.88 9.68 18.05
N PHE A 420 17.80 9.43 17.11
CA PHE A 420 17.54 9.58 15.67
C PHE A 420 16.80 8.34 15.13
N ILE A 421 15.67 8.55 14.46
CA ILE A 421 14.96 7.52 13.68
C ILE A 421 14.95 7.97 12.21
N PRO A 422 15.46 7.20 11.24
CA PRO A 422 15.23 7.43 9.83
C PRO A 422 13.94 6.71 9.40
N THR A 423 12.80 7.34 9.62
CA THR A 423 11.54 7.01 8.94
C THR A 423 10.98 8.28 8.32
N GLY A 424 11.48 8.64 7.14
CA GLY A 424 11.02 9.78 6.35
C GLY A 424 11.36 11.15 6.97
N GLY A 425 12.36 11.84 6.40
CA GLY A 425 12.74 13.20 6.81
C GLY A 425 13.61 13.22 8.08
N GLY A 426 14.93 13.32 7.92
CA GLY A 426 15.88 13.34 9.03
C GLY A 426 16.89 14.48 8.97
N PHE A 427 17.48 14.83 10.10
CA PHE A 427 18.70 15.65 10.14
C PHE A 427 19.94 14.75 10.19
N LEU A 428 21.01 15.20 9.56
CA LEU A 428 22.31 14.56 9.65
C LEU A 428 23.22 15.48 10.49
N PRO A 429 23.86 14.96 11.56
CA PRO A 429 24.90 15.73 12.26
C PRO A 429 26.01 16.07 11.26
N ASN A 430 26.56 17.25 11.45
CA ASN A 430 27.31 17.93 10.40
C ASN A 430 28.74 17.39 10.19
N PHE A 431 29.19 17.39 8.92
CA PHE A 431 30.56 17.19 8.37
C PHE A 431 31.40 15.93 8.67
N ASP A 432 30.89 14.93 9.37
CA ASP A 432 31.44 13.57 9.23
C ASP A 432 30.54 12.75 8.31
N THR A 433 31.13 11.81 7.59
CA THR A 433 30.34 10.88 6.79
C THR A 433 29.35 10.18 7.70
N VAL A 434 28.06 10.47 7.56
CA VAL A 434 27.05 9.90 8.43
C VAL A 434 26.82 8.46 7.99
N GLY A 435 27.16 7.54 8.89
CA GLY A 435 27.04 6.13 8.65
C GLY A 435 25.78 5.55 9.30
N PHE A 436 24.91 4.92 8.52
CA PHE A 436 23.77 4.16 9.04
C PHE A 436 23.89 2.67 8.69
N THR A 437 23.22 1.83 9.47
CA THR A 437 23.24 0.38 9.29
C THR A 437 22.10 -0.04 8.38
N VAL A 438 22.40 -0.91 7.43
CA VAL A 438 21.45 -1.55 6.52
C VAL A 438 21.60 -3.05 6.71
N CYS A 439 20.57 -3.72 7.21
CA CYS A 439 20.52 -5.17 7.36
C CYS A 439 19.64 -5.77 6.28
N VAL A 440 20.09 -6.88 5.69
CA VAL A 440 19.37 -7.59 4.64
C VAL A 440 18.95 -8.95 5.19
N THR A 441 17.65 -9.20 5.16
CA THR A 441 17.05 -10.46 5.58
C THR A 441 16.64 -11.24 4.35
N ASP A 442 17.37 -12.31 4.07
CA ASP A 442 17.05 -13.24 2.97
C ASP A 442 15.72 -13.97 3.26
N SER A 443 14.91 -14.16 2.23
CA SER A 443 13.61 -14.84 2.33
C SER A 443 13.51 -15.94 1.28
N ALA A 444 12.89 -15.67 0.12
CA ALA A 444 12.68 -16.63 -0.96
C ALA A 444 13.89 -16.76 -1.90
N GLY A 445 14.87 -15.85 -1.79
CA GLY A 445 16.16 -15.87 -2.46
C GLY A 445 17.27 -15.36 -1.54
N THR A 446 18.48 -15.20 -2.08
CA THR A 446 19.62 -14.65 -1.33
C THR A 446 20.14 -13.40 -2.03
N HIS A 447 20.47 -12.36 -1.28
CA HIS A 447 21.16 -11.19 -1.83
C HIS A 447 22.61 -11.53 -2.20
N ASP A 448 23.18 -10.83 -3.19
CA ASP A 448 24.64 -10.81 -3.38
C ASP A 448 25.24 -9.92 -2.28
N PRO A 449 25.99 -10.47 -1.32
CA PRO A 449 26.51 -9.70 -0.20
C PRO A 449 27.58 -8.68 -0.60
N THR A 450 28.01 -8.65 -1.85
CA THR A 450 28.98 -7.69 -2.38
C THR A 450 28.35 -6.59 -3.24
N SER A 451 27.05 -6.68 -3.50
CA SER A 451 26.33 -5.81 -4.45
C SER A 451 25.70 -4.57 -3.83
N GLY A 452 25.74 -4.43 -2.51
CA GLY A 452 25.10 -3.34 -1.80
C GLY A 452 25.60 -1.97 -2.26
N LEU A 453 24.70 -1.10 -2.70
CA LEU A 453 24.97 0.28 -3.08
C LEU A 453 24.07 1.24 -2.28
N LEU A 454 24.64 2.36 -1.85
CA LEU A 454 23.93 3.58 -1.50
C LEU A 454 23.90 4.48 -2.73
N HIS A 455 22.72 4.93 -3.12
CA HIS A 455 22.51 5.93 -4.15
C HIS A 455 22.12 7.23 -3.47
N TYR A 456 22.79 8.33 -3.80
CA TYR A 456 22.43 9.63 -3.24
C TYR A 456 22.56 10.78 -4.25
N SER A 457 21.83 11.86 -3.99
CA SER A 457 21.82 13.11 -4.76
C SER A 457 21.81 14.27 -3.79
N VAL A 458 22.71 15.25 -3.99
CA VAL A 458 22.78 16.47 -3.17
C VAL A 458 22.12 17.59 -3.95
N GLU A 459 21.25 18.38 -3.30
CA GLU A 459 20.47 19.46 -3.94
C GLU A 459 19.62 19.03 -5.15
N GLY A 460 19.28 17.73 -5.25
CA GLY A 460 18.53 17.19 -6.38
C GLY A 460 19.36 17.03 -7.66
N ASP A 461 20.70 17.06 -7.57
CA ASP A 461 21.60 16.77 -8.68
C ASP A 461 21.31 15.41 -9.32
N THR A 462 21.30 15.36 -10.65
CA THR A 462 21.12 14.13 -11.43
C THR A 462 22.32 13.89 -12.36
N PRO A 463 22.81 12.64 -12.53
CA PRO A 463 22.31 11.40 -11.93
C PRO A 463 22.71 11.22 -10.45
N TYR A 464 22.02 10.33 -9.73
CA TYR A 464 22.42 9.92 -8.38
C TYR A 464 23.83 9.32 -8.40
N VAL A 465 24.62 9.63 -7.39
CA VAL A 465 25.93 9.04 -7.14
C VAL A 465 25.74 7.71 -6.42
N ALA A 466 26.32 6.63 -6.95
CA ALA A 466 26.29 5.31 -6.33
C ALA A 466 27.63 5.01 -5.63
N VAL A 467 27.56 4.63 -4.35
CA VAL A 467 28.72 4.23 -3.54
C VAL A 467 28.48 2.86 -2.89
N PRO A 468 29.49 1.98 -2.83
CA PRO A 468 29.32 0.66 -2.23
C PRO A 468 29.10 0.72 -0.72
N LEU A 469 28.25 -0.17 -0.22
CA LEU A 469 28.03 -0.38 1.20
C LEU A 469 29.18 -1.21 1.80
N ALA A 470 29.62 -0.89 3.02
CA ALA A 470 30.68 -1.63 3.70
C ALA A 470 30.09 -2.76 4.55
N SER A 471 30.42 -4.03 4.30
CA SER A 471 29.89 -5.14 5.09
C SER A 471 30.31 -5.06 6.56
N LEU A 472 29.36 -5.25 7.47
CA LEU A 472 29.55 -5.39 8.91
C LEU A 472 29.49 -6.86 9.37
N GLY A 473 29.19 -7.79 8.45
CA GLY A 473 28.91 -9.19 8.73
C GLY A 473 27.46 -9.45 9.15
N GLY A 474 27.05 -10.73 9.14
CA GLY A 474 25.70 -11.13 9.57
C GLY A 474 24.55 -10.61 8.71
N GLY A 475 24.78 -10.29 7.43
CA GLY A 475 23.77 -9.66 6.56
C GLY A 475 23.61 -8.16 6.76
N CYS A 476 24.41 -7.53 7.64
CA CYS A 476 24.38 -6.09 7.86
C CYS A 476 25.56 -5.36 7.19
N TYR A 477 25.29 -4.12 6.83
CA TYR A 477 26.15 -3.24 6.04
C TYR A 477 26.11 -1.82 6.60
N ARG A 478 27.18 -1.07 6.35
CA ARG A 478 27.28 0.35 6.66
C ARG A 478 27.15 1.16 5.37
N ALA A 479 26.04 1.89 5.27
CA ALA A 479 25.86 2.95 4.30
C ALA A 479 26.52 4.22 4.84
N THR A 480 27.19 4.98 3.98
CA THR A 480 27.98 6.15 4.39
C THR A 480 27.62 7.32 3.49
N LEU A 481 26.86 8.28 4.02
CA LEU A 481 26.49 9.50 3.30
C LEU A 481 27.71 10.42 3.16
N PRO A 482 27.79 11.22 2.08
CA PRO A 482 28.87 12.18 1.90
C PRO A 482 28.82 13.27 3.00
N ALA A 483 29.93 13.97 3.19
CA ALA A 483 29.90 15.21 3.94
C ALA A 483 29.01 16.23 3.20
N LEU A 484 28.12 16.88 3.94
CA LEU A 484 27.19 17.89 3.44
C LEU A 484 27.48 19.22 4.08
N ALA A 485 27.35 20.31 3.31
CA ALA A 485 27.36 21.65 3.86
C ALA A 485 26.06 21.98 4.59
N CYS A 486 26.12 22.92 5.53
CA CYS A 486 24.94 23.35 6.28
C CYS A 486 23.82 23.80 5.33
N GLU A 487 22.58 23.38 5.64
CA GLU A 487 21.38 23.57 4.84
C GLU A 487 21.36 22.78 3.52
N GLN A 488 22.40 21.98 3.20
CA GLN A 488 22.35 21.13 2.02
C GLN A 488 21.38 19.97 2.22
N ARG A 489 20.62 19.70 1.16
CA ARG A 489 19.67 18.61 1.06
C ARG A 489 20.32 17.40 0.41
N ILE A 490 19.99 16.22 0.91
CA ILE A 490 20.36 14.95 0.31
C ILE A 490 19.12 14.08 0.13
N ASN A 491 18.98 13.51 -1.06
CA ASN A 491 18.04 12.44 -1.34
C ASN A 491 18.82 11.14 -1.49
N TYR A 492 18.36 10.03 -0.92
CA TYR A 492 19.08 8.77 -0.98
C TYR A 492 18.16 7.54 -0.93
N TYR A 493 18.65 6.43 -1.48
CA TYR A 493 18.06 5.11 -1.38
C TYR A 493 19.17 4.05 -1.43
N VAL A 494 18.89 2.83 -1.01
CA VAL A 494 19.86 1.71 -1.05
C VAL A 494 19.40 0.65 -2.04
N SER A 495 20.34 -0.11 -2.59
CA SER A 495 20.03 -1.22 -3.48
C SER A 495 20.94 -2.42 -3.28
N PHE A 496 20.42 -3.62 -3.52
CA PHE A 496 21.21 -4.86 -3.60
C PHE A 496 20.79 -5.65 -4.84
N LEU A 497 21.74 -6.38 -5.43
CA LEU A 497 21.46 -7.43 -6.39
C LEU A 497 21.10 -8.73 -5.67
N THR A 498 20.32 -9.58 -6.33
CA THR A 498 20.23 -11.01 -6.00
C THR A 498 21.58 -11.71 -6.23
N SER A 499 21.86 -12.81 -5.53
CA SER A 499 23.13 -13.57 -5.64
C SER A 499 23.46 -14.03 -7.07
N ASP A 500 22.46 -14.19 -7.93
CA ASP A 500 22.58 -14.57 -9.34
C ASP A 500 22.64 -13.36 -10.29
N SER A 501 22.66 -12.13 -9.75
CA SER A 501 22.67 -10.86 -10.47
C SER A 501 21.47 -10.63 -11.40
N SER A 502 20.37 -11.37 -11.21
CA SER A 502 19.18 -11.28 -12.07
C SER A 502 18.31 -10.05 -11.77
N TYR A 503 18.32 -9.56 -10.53
CA TYR A 503 17.45 -8.46 -10.11
C TYR A 503 18.09 -7.50 -9.11
N ILE A 504 17.64 -6.23 -9.12
CA ILE A 504 18.02 -5.18 -8.16
C ILE A 504 16.81 -4.85 -7.27
N ILE A 505 16.95 -5.01 -5.96
CA ILE A 505 15.96 -4.59 -4.95
C ILE A 505 16.41 -3.24 -4.38
N THR A 506 15.47 -2.31 -4.16
CA THR A 506 15.75 -0.99 -3.58
C THR A 506 14.91 -0.71 -2.33
N GLU A 507 15.45 0.07 -1.39
CA GLU A 507 14.67 0.66 -0.28
C GLU A 507 14.96 2.17 -0.21
N PRO A 508 13.92 3.04 -0.25
CA PRO A 508 12.50 2.70 -0.39
C PRO A 508 12.15 2.15 -1.77
N ILE A 509 11.00 1.48 -1.87
CA ILE A 509 10.41 1.06 -3.15
C ILE A 509 10.10 2.31 -3.97
N GLY A 510 10.53 2.33 -5.23
CA GLY A 510 10.46 3.47 -6.15
C GLY A 510 11.81 4.21 -6.32
N SER A 511 12.82 3.90 -5.52
CA SER A 511 14.22 4.34 -5.75
C SER A 511 14.36 5.88 -5.86
N SER A 512 14.74 6.40 -7.01
CA SER A 512 14.86 7.84 -7.28
C SER A 512 13.52 8.59 -7.39
N THR A 513 12.37 7.91 -7.53
CA THR A 513 11.05 8.58 -7.59
C THR A 513 10.45 8.84 -6.21
N THR A 514 10.86 8.09 -5.19
CA THR A 514 10.35 8.15 -3.82
C THR A 514 11.49 8.04 -2.78
N PRO A 515 12.63 8.75 -2.94
CA PRO A 515 13.81 8.55 -2.10
C PRO A 515 13.58 9.01 -0.65
N PHE A 516 14.41 8.52 0.27
CA PHE A 516 14.55 9.19 1.57
C PHE A 516 15.14 10.58 1.37
N SER A 517 14.77 11.54 2.21
CA SER A 517 15.29 12.91 2.17
C SER A 517 15.78 13.36 3.54
N ALA A 518 16.87 14.11 3.56
CA ALA A 518 17.47 14.68 4.77
C ALA A 518 18.14 16.04 4.49
N MET A 519 18.31 16.84 5.55
CA MET A 519 19.06 18.10 5.50
C MET A 519 20.19 18.10 6.54
N ALA A 520 21.34 18.68 6.19
CA ALA A 520 22.42 18.90 7.15
C ALA A 520 22.19 20.19 7.95
N VAL A 521 22.25 20.10 9.29
CA VAL A 521 22.04 21.25 10.19
C VAL A 521 23.09 21.28 11.30
N LEU A 522 23.38 22.48 11.82
CA LEU A 522 24.37 22.69 12.90
C LEU A 522 23.84 22.21 14.26
N SER A 523 22.61 22.61 14.56
CA SER A 523 21.91 22.39 15.80
C SER A 523 20.45 22.77 15.59
N GLU A 524 19.56 22.16 16.35
CA GLU A 524 18.19 22.63 16.49
C GLU A 524 18.04 23.26 17.88
N SER A 525 17.25 24.32 18.00
CA SER A 525 16.86 24.88 19.29
C SER A 525 15.36 24.93 19.40
N LEU A 526 14.83 24.27 20.43
CA LEU A 526 13.41 24.23 20.73
C LEU A 526 12.92 25.65 21.09
N ILE A 527 11.93 26.14 20.35
CA ILE A 527 11.31 27.46 20.58
C ILE A 527 9.86 27.36 21.02
N LEU A 528 9.22 26.23 20.75
CA LEU A 528 7.87 25.91 21.19
C LEU A 528 7.81 24.42 21.48
N SER A 529 7.21 24.06 22.60
CA SER A 529 6.87 22.69 22.98
C SER A 529 5.53 22.75 23.65
N ASP A 530 4.64 21.83 23.27
CA ASP A 530 3.33 21.68 23.88
C ASP A 530 3.02 20.20 24.02
N ASP A 531 3.03 19.74 25.28
CA ASP A 531 2.68 18.40 25.73
C ASP A 531 1.19 18.28 26.05
N PHE A 532 0.39 19.32 25.78
CA PHE A 532 -1.05 19.39 26.01
C PHE A 532 -1.52 19.17 27.44
N GLU A 533 -0.62 19.14 28.43
CA GLU A 533 -0.97 19.12 29.85
C GLU A 533 -1.63 20.43 30.31
N THR A 534 -1.29 21.54 29.65
CA THR A 534 -1.86 22.86 29.91
C THR A 534 -2.44 23.50 28.64
N ASP A 535 -3.48 24.32 28.79
CA ASP A 535 -4.08 25.01 27.64
C ASP A 535 -3.18 26.16 27.21
N GLN A 536 -2.48 25.98 26.09
CA GLN A 536 -1.61 26.97 25.47
C GLN A 536 -2.29 27.76 24.33
N GLY A 537 -3.62 27.63 24.18
CA GLY A 537 -4.41 28.44 23.25
C GLY A 537 -4.57 27.85 21.84
N TRP A 538 -4.62 26.52 21.73
CA TRP A 538 -5.01 25.85 20.49
C TRP A 538 -6.45 26.20 20.09
N THR A 539 -6.70 26.33 18.80
CA THR A 539 -8.02 26.66 18.28
C THR A 539 -8.67 25.43 17.70
N VAL A 540 -9.81 25.03 18.26
CA VAL A 540 -10.67 23.99 17.70
C VAL A 540 -11.64 24.62 16.70
N GLY A 541 -11.69 24.03 15.51
CA GLY A 541 -12.51 24.46 14.39
C GLY A 541 -11.79 25.39 13.40
N PHE A 542 -12.19 25.31 12.13
CA PHE A 542 -11.82 26.23 11.06
C PHE A 542 -13.03 26.60 10.20
N THR A 543 -12.92 27.68 9.42
CA THR A 543 -13.98 28.06 8.48
C THR A 543 -14.16 26.97 7.42
N GLY A 544 -15.32 26.33 7.40
CA GLY A 544 -15.64 25.22 6.49
C GLY A 544 -15.76 23.87 7.19
N ASP A 545 -15.34 23.77 8.46
CA ASP A 545 -15.60 22.59 9.28
C ASP A 545 -17.10 22.40 9.47
N ASN A 546 -17.54 21.16 9.34
CA ASN A 546 -18.95 20.79 9.28
C ASN A 546 -19.24 19.42 9.88
N ALA A 547 -18.24 18.80 10.54
CA ALA A 547 -18.47 17.56 11.30
C ALA A 547 -19.50 17.80 12.41
N THR A 548 -20.42 16.86 12.60
CA THR A 548 -21.48 16.95 13.61
C THR A 548 -21.09 16.40 14.98
N THR A 549 -20.05 15.56 14.99
CA THR A 549 -19.45 14.81 16.11
C THR A 549 -17.93 14.73 15.87
N GLY A 550 -17.17 14.14 16.78
CA GLY A 550 -15.72 14.00 16.66
C GLY A 550 -14.94 15.32 16.72
N ILE A 551 -15.46 16.30 17.46
CA ILE A 551 -14.83 17.61 17.60
C ILE A 551 -13.63 17.53 18.55
N TRP A 552 -12.47 18.04 18.11
CA TRP A 552 -11.22 17.99 18.86
C TRP A 552 -11.39 18.41 20.33
N THR A 553 -10.92 17.56 21.23
CA THR A 553 -11.03 17.73 22.69
C THR A 553 -9.69 17.36 23.33
N ARG A 554 -9.25 18.17 24.32
CA ARG A 554 -8.04 17.93 25.11
C ARG A 554 -8.39 17.13 26.37
N VAL A 555 -7.99 15.87 26.44
CA VAL A 555 -8.38 14.91 27.50
C VAL A 555 -7.31 13.84 27.69
N ASP A 556 -7.40 13.11 28.81
CA ASP A 556 -6.86 11.76 28.94
C ASP A 556 -7.78 10.82 28.13
N PRO A 557 -7.31 10.22 27.02
CA PRO A 557 -8.14 9.42 26.13
C PRO A 557 -8.79 8.22 26.82
N TYR A 558 -9.90 7.72 26.26
CA TYR A 558 -10.48 6.44 26.66
C TYR A 558 -10.28 5.46 25.52
N GLY A 559 -9.52 4.39 25.77
CA GLY A 559 -9.18 3.42 24.74
C GLY A 559 -10.40 2.65 24.24
N THR A 560 -10.61 2.68 22.93
CA THR A 560 -11.69 1.92 22.26
C THR A 560 -11.16 0.99 21.16
N GLY A 561 -9.85 1.02 20.88
CA GLY A 561 -9.22 0.39 19.72
C GLY A 561 -8.89 1.43 18.66
N PRO A 562 -9.88 2.11 18.05
CA PRO A 562 -9.65 3.24 17.14
C PRO A 562 -9.10 4.50 17.82
N GLN A 563 -9.55 4.82 19.04
CA GLN A 563 -8.99 5.91 19.85
C GLN A 563 -7.91 5.35 20.79
N PRO A 564 -6.79 6.07 21.01
CA PRO A 564 -5.78 5.67 21.98
C PRO A 564 -6.35 5.59 23.40
N GLU A 565 -5.72 4.80 24.27
CA GLU A 565 -6.06 4.73 25.70
C GLU A 565 -5.34 5.79 26.53
N HIS A 566 -4.19 6.29 26.05
CA HIS A 566 -3.35 7.27 26.74
C HIS A 566 -2.72 8.25 25.73
N ASP A 567 -2.04 9.27 26.25
CA ASP A 567 -1.14 10.15 25.52
C ASP A 567 0.02 9.37 24.87
N ASN A 568 0.94 10.05 24.19
CA ASN A 568 2.06 9.41 23.52
C ASN A 568 2.97 8.68 24.52
N ASP A 569 3.21 7.38 24.31
CA ASP A 569 3.94 6.49 25.23
C ASP A 569 5.38 6.93 25.56
N THR A 570 5.95 7.83 24.75
CA THR A 570 7.30 8.38 24.94
C THR A 570 7.34 9.76 25.60
N GLY A 571 6.17 10.40 25.72
CA GLY A 571 6.00 11.75 26.27
C GLY A 571 5.98 11.77 27.80
N SER A 572 5.61 12.92 28.36
CA SER A 572 5.36 13.05 29.79
C SER A 572 4.02 13.72 30.02
N GLY A 573 3.05 12.98 30.53
CA GLY A 573 1.71 13.53 30.66
C GLY A 573 0.67 12.46 30.80
N THR A 574 -0.57 12.88 30.57
CA THR A 574 -1.75 12.04 30.37
C THR A 574 -2.71 12.66 29.37
N LEU A 575 -2.60 13.96 29.06
CA LEU A 575 -3.54 14.70 28.23
C LEU A 575 -2.98 14.84 26.81
N CYS A 576 -3.79 14.53 25.82
CA CYS A 576 -3.51 14.87 24.43
C CYS A 576 -4.79 15.42 23.76
N TYR A 577 -4.69 15.83 22.49
CA TYR A 577 -5.87 16.15 21.71
C TYR A 577 -6.35 14.92 20.96
N VAL A 578 -7.64 14.60 21.08
CA VAL A 578 -8.32 13.56 20.31
C VAL A 578 -9.60 14.12 19.66
N THR A 579 -10.09 13.48 18.60
CA THR A 579 -11.34 13.84 17.91
C THR A 579 -12.58 13.49 18.73
N GLY A 580 -12.77 14.17 19.86
CA GLY A 580 -13.89 13.93 20.77
C GLY A 580 -13.56 12.94 21.88
N GLN A 581 -14.52 12.64 22.75
CA GLN A 581 -14.32 11.69 23.85
C GLN A 581 -15.62 10.98 24.19
N GLY A 582 -15.62 9.65 24.04
CA GLY A 582 -16.73 8.75 24.31
C GLY A 582 -16.98 8.46 25.79
N THR A 583 -17.93 7.57 26.02
CA THR A 583 -18.16 6.98 27.33
C THR A 583 -17.05 5.94 27.62
N PRO A 584 -16.43 5.92 28.83
CA PRO A 584 -15.37 4.97 29.14
C PRO A 584 -15.86 3.51 29.14
N TYR A 585 -15.00 2.58 28.73
CA TYR A 585 -15.27 1.13 28.75
C TYR A 585 -15.57 0.61 30.18
N PRO A 586 -16.50 -0.33 30.39
CA PRO A 586 -17.32 -1.06 29.40
C PRO A 586 -18.66 -0.39 29.02
N GLY A 587 -18.80 0.93 29.23
CA GLY A 587 -20.05 1.66 28.99
C GLY A 587 -20.21 2.28 27.60
N GLY A 588 -19.11 2.57 26.91
CA GLY A 588 -19.12 3.17 25.57
C GLY A 588 -19.27 2.16 24.44
N VAL A 589 -19.77 2.66 23.31
CA VAL A 589 -19.82 1.93 22.03
C VAL A 589 -18.76 2.49 21.08
N LEU A 590 -18.25 1.66 20.17
CA LEU A 590 -17.33 2.11 19.13
C LEU A 590 -18.00 3.17 18.26
N GLY A 591 -17.30 4.26 17.97
CA GLY A 591 -17.77 5.36 17.12
C GLY A 591 -18.69 6.37 17.83
N GLU A 592 -18.79 6.35 19.17
CA GLU A 592 -19.64 7.32 19.90
C GLU A 592 -19.21 8.78 19.68
N ASN A 593 -17.92 9.03 19.46
CA ASN A 593 -17.39 10.33 19.05
C ASN A 593 -16.57 10.24 17.78
N ASP A 594 -17.01 9.38 16.87
CA ASP A 594 -16.57 9.41 15.49
C ASP A 594 -16.65 10.84 14.93
N VAL A 595 -15.72 11.21 14.05
CA VAL A 595 -15.94 12.39 13.21
C VAL A 595 -17.07 12.01 12.27
N ASP A 596 -18.25 12.65 12.33
CA ASP A 596 -19.33 12.33 11.37
C ASP A 596 -19.59 13.46 10.38
N GLY A 597 -19.69 13.10 9.10
CA GLY A 597 -20.39 13.88 8.07
C GLY A 597 -19.73 15.21 7.71
N GLY A 598 -18.43 15.34 7.96
CA GLY A 598 -17.69 16.56 7.68
C GLY A 598 -16.24 16.54 8.14
N ARG A 599 -15.69 17.74 8.29
CA ARG A 599 -14.31 17.96 8.74
C ARG A 599 -14.26 18.66 10.09
N THR A 600 -13.21 18.36 10.83
CA THR A 600 -12.89 18.96 12.12
C THR A 600 -11.40 19.30 12.18
N SER A 601 -11.09 20.56 12.49
CA SER A 601 -9.73 21.08 12.49
C SER A 601 -9.24 21.42 13.89
N LEU A 602 -7.97 21.15 14.16
CA LEU A 602 -7.22 21.63 15.31
C LEU A 602 -6.07 22.50 14.81
N ILE A 603 -5.95 23.73 15.31
CA ILE A 603 -4.98 24.72 14.83
C ILE A 603 -4.06 25.15 15.97
N SER A 604 -2.75 25.09 15.70
CA SER A 604 -1.73 25.51 16.65
C SER A 604 -1.83 27.01 16.99
N PRO A 605 -1.32 27.41 18.17
CA PRO A 605 -0.91 28.79 18.39
C PRO A 605 0.06 29.28 17.30
N ALA A 606 0.15 30.60 17.14
CA ALA A 606 1.11 31.17 16.21
C ALA A 606 2.55 31.03 16.74
N PHE A 607 3.48 30.64 15.87
CA PHE A 607 4.90 30.59 16.18
C PHE A 607 5.72 31.41 15.17
N ASP A 608 6.90 31.85 15.61
CA ASP A 608 7.75 32.77 14.87
C ASP A 608 8.98 32.05 14.31
N LEU A 609 9.04 31.96 12.98
CA LEU A 609 10.21 31.53 12.23
C LEU A 609 10.75 32.66 11.33
N SER A 610 10.51 33.92 11.68
CA SER A 610 11.03 35.05 10.91
C SER A 610 12.55 35.11 10.97
N GLY A 611 13.18 35.27 9.80
CA GLY A 611 14.64 35.43 9.68
C GLY A 611 15.46 34.14 9.76
N GLN A 612 14.83 32.98 9.95
CA GLN A 612 15.52 31.68 10.00
C GLN A 612 14.58 30.52 9.58
N ASN A 613 15.15 29.34 9.32
CA ASN A 613 14.33 28.17 9.02
C ASN A 613 13.94 27.45 10.32
N GLY A 614 12.95 26.56 10.25
CA GLY A 614 12.50 25.79 11.40
C GLY A 614 12.04 24.39 11.06
N LEU A 615 11.99 23.55 12.09
CA LEU A 615 11.40 22.22 12.09
C LEU A 615 10.08 22.28 12.84
N VAL A 616 9.07 21.61 12.31
CA VAL A 616 7.86 21.22 13.05
C VAL A 616 7.93 19.72 13.30
N ARG A 617 7.77 19.30 14.56
CA ARG A 617 7.67 17.89 14.98
C ARG A 617 6.37 17.69 15.76
N TYR A 618 5.74 16.54 15.59
CA TYR A 618 4.55 16.14 16.35
C TYR A 618 4.41 14.63 16.39
N SER A 619 3.74 14.13 17.42
CA SER A 619 3.20 12.78 17.48
C SER A 619 1.75 12.80 17.04
N ARG A 620 1.35 11.82 16.23
CA ARG A 620 -0.03 11.67 15.79
C ARG A 620 -0.52 10.25 15.92
N TRP A 621 -1.81 10.12 16.18
CA TRP A 621 -2.58 8.89 16.09
C TRP A 621 -3.62 9.08 14.98
N TYR A 622 -3.86 8.04 14.19
CA TYR A 622 -4.95 8.08 13.22
C TYR A 622 -5.50 6.69 12.95
N SER A 623 -6.82 6.57 13.04
CA SER A 623 -7.57 5.38 12.69
C SER A 623 -8.73 5.78 11.80
N ASN A 624 -8.85 5.12 10.64
CA ASN A 624 -10.07 5.10 9.84
C ASN A 624 -10.39 3.66 9.38
N ASN A 625 -10.03 2.69 10.21
CA ASN A 625 -9.98 1.25 9.88
C ASN A 625 -11.33 0.52 9.99
N SER A 626 -12.40 1.23 10.31
CA SER A 626 -13.74 0.69 10.57
C SER A 626 -14.81 1.65 10.01
N GLY A 627 -16.09 1.28 10.07
CA GLY A 627 -17.20 2.09 9.51
C GLY A 627 -17.70 1.57 8.17
N ALA A 628 -18.37 2.43 7.38
CA ALA A 628 -19.02 2.01 6.13
C ALA A 628 -18.07 1.98 4.92
N THR A 629 -16.99 2.77 4.92
CA THR A 629 -15.95 2.77 3.86
C THR A 629 -14.50 2.88 4.39
N PRO A 630 -14.04 2.04 5.33
CA PRO A 630 -12.70 2.13 5.92
C PRO A 630 -11.57 2.54 4.95
N GLY A 631 -10.63 3.35 5.44
CA GLY A 631 -9.48 3.80 4.64
C GLY A 631 -9.79 4.93 3.64
N THR A 632 -11.04 5.35 3.42
CA THR A 632 -11.36 6.42 2.45
C THR A 632 -11.04 7.82 2.93
N ASP A 633 -11.06 8.01 4.24
CA ASP A 633 -10.88 9.31 4.86
C ASP A 633 -9.43 9.66 5.12
N LYS A 634 -9.15 10.96 5.29
CA LYS A 634 -7.78 11.46 5.39
C LYS A 634 -7.61 12.30 6.63
N PHE A 635 -6.46 12.13 7.27
CA PHE A 635 -5.97 13.11 8.22
C PHE A 635 -4.88 13.95 7.57
N THR A 636 -5.19 15.22 7.33
CA THR A 636 -4.33 16.12 6.56
C THR A 636 -3.73 17.17 7.46
N ILE A 637 -2.39 17.26 7.45
CA ILE A 637 -1.66 18.26 8.21
C ILE A 637 -1.16 19.33 7.25
N THR A 638 -1.60 20.56 7.44
CA THR A 638 -1.25 21.71 6.59
C THR A 638 -0.57 22.82 7.38
N ILE A 639 0.20 23.67 6.68
CA ILE A 639 0.95 24.76 7.28
C ILE A 639 0.58 26.12 6.65
N SER A 640 0.58 27.16 7.49
CA SER A 640 0.28 28.55 7.13
C SER A 640 1.45 29.44 7.53
N ASN A 641 1.71 30.48 6.73
CA ASN A 641 2.63 31.57 7.06
C ASN A 641 1.92 32.94 7.16
N ASN A 642 0.58 32.96 7.20
CA ASN A 642 -0.24 34.18 7.22
C ASN A 642 -1.28 34.17 8.36
N ASN A 643 -0.83 33.70 9.53
CA ASN A 643 -1.60 33.61 10.77
C ASN A 643 -2.86 32.74 10.67
N GLY A 644 -2.83 31.71 9.82
CA GLY A 644 -3.96 30.80 9.61
C GLY A 644 -5.10 31.40 8.78
N THR A 645 -4.87 32.49 8.04
CA THR A 645 -5.87 33.00 7.08
C THR A 645 -6.08 31.99 5.95
N THR A 646 -4.99 31.36 5.49
CA THR A 646 -5.00 30.24 4.55
C THR A 646 -3.93 29.22 4.95
N PHE A 647 -4.12 27.96 4.57
CA PHE A 647 -3.13 26.88 4.74
C PHE A 647 -2.78 26.30 3.36
N PRO A 648 -1.91 26.99 2.58
CA PRO A 648 -1.69 26.65 1.18
C PRO A 648 -0.88 25.36 0.97
N GLU A 649 -0.12 24.93 1.97
CA GLU A 649 0.86 23.84 1.82
C GLU A 649 0.56 22.68 2.77
N THR A 650 0.81 21.47 2.29
CA THR A 650 0.54 20.22 3.02
C THR A 650 1.84 19.62 3.51
N LEU A 651 1.97 19.42 4.82
CA LEU A 651 3.11 18.72 5.43
C LEU A 651 2.94 17.21 5.27
N GLU A 652 1.75 16.71 5.56
CA GLU A 652 1.45 15.29 5.57
C GLU A 652 0.00 15.03 5.16
N VAL A 653 -0.21 13.94 4.42
CA VAL A 653 -1.52 13.32 4.22
C VAL A 653 -1.43 11.91 4.79
N VAL A 654 -2.11 11.67 5.90
CA VAL A 654 -2.13 10.39 6.59
C VAL A 654 -3.30 9.59 6.05
N THR A 655 -2.98 8.48 5.40
CA THR A 655 -3.92 7.44 4.97
C THR A 655 -3.53 6.07 5.53
N GLU A 656 -2.43 6.01 6.30
CA GLU A 656 -1.94 4.79 6.92
C GLU A 656 -2.74 4.47 8.19
N ASN A 657 -3.11 3.20 8.34
CA ASN A 657 -3.86 2.68 9.49
C ASN A 657 -2.91 1.97 10.45
N GLN A 658 -2.26 2.75 11.32
CA GLN A 658 -1.40 2.23 12.37
C GLN A 658 -2.07 2.49 13.72
N ILE A 659 -2.45 1.41 14.42
CA ILE A 659 -2.92 1.48 15.82
C ILE A 659 -1.69 1.75 16.69
N GLY A 660 -1.28 3.02 16.78
CA GLY A 660 -0.10 3.46 17.51
C GLY A 660 0.25 4.92 17.25
N TRP A 661 0.93 5.54 18.21
CA TRP A 661 1.49 6.87 18.06
C TRP A 661 2.66 6.86 17.08
N VAL A 662 2.64 7.80 16.12
CA VAL A 662 3.69 7.98 15.11
C VAL A 662 4.22 9.41 15.18
N THR A 663 5.51 9.55 15.47
CA THR A 663 6.20 10.84 15.45
C THR A 663 6.67 11.20 14.04
N LYS A 664 6.36 12.40 13.59
CA LYS A 664 6.77 12.96 12.29
C LYS A 664 7.45 14.30 12.46
N GLN A 665 8.30 14.67 11.51
CA GLN A 665 8.98 15.96 11.50
C GLN A 665 9.15 16.52 10.08
N PHE A 666 9.07 17.84 9.96
CA PHE A 666 9.07 18.56 8.69
C PHE A 666 9.91 19.83 8.76
N VAL A 667 10.78 20.02 7.77
CA VAL A 667 11.49 21.29 7.58
C VAL A 667 10.59 22.28 6.86
N VAL A 668 10.34 23.44 7.47
CA VAL A 668 9.28 24.38 7.05
C VAL A 668 9.52 24.98 5.66
N ASP A 669 10.74 25.43 5.35
CA ASP A 669 11.04 26.06 4.06
C ASP A 669 11.00 25.11 2.85
N HIS A 670 10.77 23.81 3.07
CA HIS A 670 10.47 22.86 2.00
C HIS A 670 9.08 23.09 1.42
N PHE A 671 8.17 23.59 2.26
CA PHE A 671 6.75 23.73 1.94
C PHE A 671 6.42 25.19 1.74
N ILE A 672 6.80 26.06 2.68
CA ILE A 672 6.34 27.44 2.69
C ILE A 672 7.42 28.39 3.22
N THR A 673 7.46 29.63 2.71
CA THR A 673 8.39 30.66 3.22
C THR A 673 8.11 30.94 4.72
N PRO A 674 9.11 30.78 5.60
CA PRO A 674 8.98 31.09 7.02
C PRO A 674 8.60 32.56 7.28
N SER A 675 7.76 32.79 8.30
CA SER A 675 7.33 34.12 8.74
C SER A 675 7.16 34.16 10.26
N SER A 676 6.78 35.32 10.80
CA SER A 676 6.43 35.45 12.22
C SER A 676 4.99 35.02 12.56
N GLN A 677 4.27 34.49 11.58
CA GLN A 677 2.85 34.20 11.67
C GLN A 677 2.55 32.75 11.27
N MET A 678 3.44 31.83 11.64
CA MET A 678 3.32 30.43 11.29
C MET A 678 2.24 29.74 12.11
N LYS A 679 1.47 28.85 11.49
CA LYS A 679 0.51 27.96 12.16
C LYS A 679 0.45 26.60 11.46
N VAL A 680 0.21 25.54 12.22
CA VAL A 680 -0.06 24.19 11.71
C VAL A 680 -1.52 23.87 11.98
N ARG A 681 -2.16 23.18 11.03
CA ARG A 681 -3.54 22.71 11.13
C ARG A 681 -3.58 21.20 10.92
N PHE A 682 -4.25 20.52 11.84
CA PHE A 682 -4.54 19.10 11.83
C PHE A 682 -6.02 18.94 11.48
N GLU A 683 -6.33 18.49 10.26
CA GLU A 683 -7.69 18.35 9.74
C GLU A 683 -8.04 16.87 9.60
N ALA A 684 -8.87 16.36 10.52
CA ALA A 684 -9.49 15.05 10.37
C ALA A 684 -10.82 15.22 9.62
N SER A 685 -11.13 14.29 8.73
CA SER A 685 -12.36 14.34 7.95
C SER A 685 -13.01 12.98 7.93
N ASP A 686 -14.33 12.97 8.03
CA ASP A 686 -15.18 11.84 7.69
C ASP A 686 -16.19 12.28 6.64
N LEU A 687 -16.00 11.82 5.40
CA LEU A 687 -16.76 12.29 4.24
C LEU A 687 -17.40 11.13 3.49
N GLY A 688 -18.52 11.39 2.84
CA GLY A 688 -19.17 10.37 2.02
C GLY A 688 -19.98 9.40 2.86
N ALA A 689 -19.68 8.11 2.75
CA ALA A 689 -20.48 7.05 3.38
C ALA A 689 -20.17 6.84 4.88
N GLY A 690 -19.12 7.47 5.41
CA GLY A 690 -18.74 7.40 6.82
C GLY A 690 -17.67 6.34 7.08
N THR A 691 -16.55 6.71 7.69
CA THR A 691 -15.63 5.79 8.38
C THR A 691 -15.57 6.13 9.85
N LEU A 692 -15.18 5.15 10.67
CA LEU A 692 -14.89 5.38 12.07
C LEU A 692 -13.52 6.05 12.17
N VAL A 693 -13.54 7.38 12.11
CA VAL A 693 -12.41 8.29 12.15
C VAL A 693 -12.13 8.70 13.59
N GLU A 694 -10.97 8.29 14.09
CA GLU A 694 -10.41 8.78 15.34
C GLU A 694 -8.98 9.28 15.08
N ALA A 695 -8.70 10.53 15.44
CA ALA A 695 -7.39 11.13 15.30
C ALA A 695 -6.90 11.68 16.65
N GLY A 696 -5.60 11.57 16.87
CA GLY A 696 -4.92 12.11 18.04
C GLY A 696 -3.71 12.96 17.62
N VAL A 697 -3.42 14.00 18.38
CA VAL A 697 -2.19 14.80 18.25
C VAL A 697 -1.60 14.96 19.65
N ASP A 698 -0.29 14.82 19.73
CA ASP A 698 0.47 14.99 20.96
C ASP A 698 1.90 15.48 20.69
N ASP A 699 2.59 15.94 21.74
CA ASP A 699 4.00 16.35 21.73
C ASP A 699 4.35 17.29 20.55
N PHE A 700 3.66 18.42 20.42
CA PHE A 700 3.91 19.37 19.34
C PHE A 700 5.12 20.25 19.65
N GLU A 701 6.17 20.13 18.84
CA GLU A 701 7.43 20.86 19.00
C GLU A 701 7.76 21.68 17.76
N VAL A 702 8.30 22.87 17.97
CA VAL A 702 8.92 23.68 16.92
C VAL A 702 10.34 24.00 17.31
N PHE A 703 11.26 23.72 16.40
CA PHE A 703 12.65 24.08 16.52
C PHE A 703 12.99 25.14 15.50
N VAL A 704 13.89 26.05 15.86
CA VAL A 704 14.57 26.90 14.88
C VAL A 704 15.91 26.28 14.54
N MET A 705 16.22 26.36 13.26
CA MET A 705 17.51 25.97 12.72
C MET A 705 18.28 27.26 12.45
N PRO A 706 19.38 27.50 13.19
CA PRO A 706 20.22 28.67 12.94
C PRO A 706 20.68 28.65 11.48
N THR A 707 20.51 29.79 10.81
CA THR A 707 21.10 29.98 9.48
C THR A 707 22.60 29.85 9.56
N ALA A 708 23.22 29.37 8.47
CA ALA A 708 24.67 29.30 8.41
C ALA A 708 25.31 30.66 8.80
N ALA A 709 26.25 30.63 9.73
CA ALA A 709 26.84 31.82 10.33
C ALA A 709 27.71 32.56 9.32
N LEU A 710 27.77 33.90 9.42
CA LEU A 710 28.73 34.69 8.67
C LEU A 710 30.06 34.74 9.44
N PRO A 711 31.19 34.35 8.83
CA PRO A 711 32.50 34.49 9.46
C PRO A 711 32.73 35.96 9.80
N GLY A 712 33.22 36.26 10.99
CA GLY A 712 33.42 37.64 11.44
C GLY A 712 32.15 38.40 11.90
N ASP A 713 30.95 37.82 11.81
CA ASP A 713 29.71 38.38 12.39
C ASP A 713 29.52 37.85 13.83
N ALA A 714 30.47 38.22 14.70
CA ALA A 714 30.61 37.74 16.08
C ALA A 714 29.33 37.90 16.91
N ASN A 715 28.60 39.00 16.70
CA ASN A 715 27.37 39.28 17.45
C ASN A 715 26.09 38.80 16.75
N ALA A 716 26.22 38.08 15.63
CA ALA A 716 25.11 37.57 14.83
C ALA A 716 24.12 38.64 14.33
N SER A 717 24.62 39.85 14.04
CA SER A 717 23.80 40.97 13.56
C SER A 717 23.51 40.91 12.05
N GLY A 718 24.14 39.99 11.33
CA GLY A 718 24.02 39.87 9.88
C GLY A 718 24.79 40.94 9.10
N ASN A 719 25.59 41.80 9.77
CA ASN A 719 26.37 42.86 9.14
C ASN A 719 27.73 42.99 9.82
N TYR A 720 28.80 43.23 9.05
CA TYR A 720 30.11 43.50 9.63
C TYR A 720 30.21 44.93 10.15
N THR A 721 30.28 45.06 11.48
CA THR A 721 30.34 46.34 12.18
C THR A 721 31.41 46.33 13.28
N LEU A 722 31.62 47.49 13.91
CA LEU A 722 32.46 47.57 15.11
C LEU A 722 31.87 46.75 16.28
N GLY A 723 30.57 46.44 16.24
CA GLY A 723 29.91 45.59 17.22
C GLY A 723 30.50 44.17 17.25
N ASP A 724 30.89 43.63 16.11
CA ASP A 724 31.52 42.31 16.01
C ASP A 724 32.91 42.29 16.61
N VAL A 725 33.71 43.32 16.30
CA VAL A 725 35.03 43.52 16.88
C VAL A 725 34.94 43.63 18.40
N ILE A 726 33.95 44.35 18.92
CA ILE A 726 33.72 44.49 20.37
C ILE A 726 33.29 43.15 20.99
N ALA A 727 32.45 42.37 20.31
CA ALA A 727 32.05 41.04 20.74
C ALA A 727 33.26 40.09 20.85
N ILE A 728 34.15 40.09 19.85
CA ILE A 728 35.41 39.33 19.88
C ILE A 728 36.28 39.76 21.06
N VAL A 729 36.42 41.07 21.30
CA VAL A 729 37.17 41.60 22.45
C VAL A 729 36.55 41.15 23.78
N ASN A 730 35.21 41.19 23.90
CA ASN A 730 34.52 40.76 25.12
C ASN A 730 34.68 39.25 25.37
N TYR A 731 34.66 38.44 24.31
CA TYR A 731 34.99 37.01 24.37
C TYR A 731 36.41 36.80 24.90
N LEU A 732 37.41 37.43 24.27
CA LEU A 732 38.83 37.29 24.62
C LEU A 732 39.15 37.65 26.07
N PHE A 733 38.50 38.69 26.59
CA PHE A 733 38.72 39.16 27.95
C PHE A 733 37.69 38.64 28.96
N ASN A 734 36.88 37.64 28.59
CA ASN A 734 35.91 37.00 29.46
C ASN A 734 35.02 38.01 30.20
N LYS A 735 34.53 39.02 29.48
CA LYS A 735 33.76 40.12 30.05
C LYS A 735 32.40 39.60 30.57
N PRO A 736 31.97 39.98 31.79
CA PRO A 736 30.60 39.68 32.24
C PRO A 736 29.58 40.45 31.41
N GLY A 737 28.40 39.86 31.19
CA GLY A 737 27.29 40.51 30.47
C GLY A 737 26.43 39.59 29.60
N CYS A 738 26.80 38.32 29.42
CA CYS A 738 26.00 37.33 28.72
C CYS A 738 26.18 35.93 29.33
N SER A 739 25.36 34.95 28.93
CA SER A 739 25.43 33.56 29.41
C SER A 739 25.20 32.57 28.26
N PRO A 740 25.99 31.48 28.14
CA PRO A 740 27.14 31.11 28.97
C PRO A 740 28.40 31.91 28.62
N MET A 741 29.07 32.48 29.62
CA MET A 741 30.31 33.24 29.43
C MET A 741 31.51 32.29 29.24
N PRO A 742 32.48 32.57 28.35
CA PRO A 742 32.54 33.70 27.42
C PRO A 742 31.84 33.48 26.08
N ASN A 743 31.45 32.24 25.74
CA ASN A 743 30.99 31.85 24.40
C ASN A 743 29.79 32.63 23.90
N CYS A 744 28.93 33.09 24.80
CA CYS A 744 27.78 33.94 24.48
C CYS A 744 28.16 35.24 23.74
N TRP A 745 29.38 35.75 23.91
CA TRP A 745 29.84 36.93 23.16
C TRP A 745 30.05 36.65 21.68
N LEU A 746 30.30 35.40 21.32
CA LEU A 746 30.39 34.95 19.92
C LEU A 746 29.08 34.33 19.45
N SER A 747 27.97 34.62 20.14
CA SER A 747 26.68 33.97 19.90
C SER A 747 26.79 32.44 19.94
N ASN A 748 27.65 31.94 20.83
CA ASN A 748 27.99 30.53 21.04
C ASN A 748 28.71 29.81 19.88
N LEU A 749 29.25 30.54 18.89
CA LEU A 749 29.94 29.95 17.73
C LEU A 749 31.33 30.57 17.52
N LEU A 750 32.38 29.76 17.63
CA LEU A 750 33.77 30.22 17.45
C LEU A 750 34.01 30.82 16.06
N CYS A 751 33.44 30.21 15.02
CA CYS A 751 33.61 30.72 13.65
C CYS A 751 33.15 32.17 13.42
N ARG A 752 32.24 32.67 14.26
CA ARG A 752 31.80 34.07 14.18
C ARG A 752 32.87 35.04 14.68
N GLY A 753 33.77 34.58 15.55
CA GLY A 753 34.86 35.39 16.12
C GLY A 753 36.24 35.14 15.52
N ASP A 754 36.44 34.02 14.83
CA ASP A 754 37.70 33.67 14.17
C ASP A 754 37.70 34.26 12.75
N TRP A 755 38.15 35.50 12.68
CA TRP A 755 38.18 36.28 11.46
C TRP A 755 39.29 35.81 10.54
N ASP A 756 40.43 35.36 11.09
CA ASP A 756 41.64 35.00 10.35
C ASP A 756 41.72 33.55 9.88
N GLY A 757 40.81 32.71 10.35
CA GLY A 757 40.70 31.32 9.94
C GLY A 757 41.67 30.39 10.67
N SER A 758 42.12 30.78 11.86
CA SER A 758 43.18 30.06 12.61
C SER A 758 42.67 28.91 13.48
N THR A 759 41.36 28.67 13.51
CA THR A 759 40.62 27.78 14.43
C THR A 759 40.64 28.24 15.90
N THR A 760 41.05 29.48 16.14
CA THR A 760 41.12 30.08 17.47
C THR A 760 40.75 31.55 17.41
N VAL A 761 40.00 32.04 18.40
CA VAL A 761 39.70 33.47 18.49
C VAL A 761 40.79 34.17 19.30
N THR A 762 41.44 35.13 18.69
CA THR A 762 42.63 35.85 19.19
C THR A 762 42.55 37.36 18.94
N LEU A 763 43.53 38.12 19.43
CA LEU A 763 43.68 39.54 19.05
C LEU A 763 43.98 39.72 17.55
N GLY A 764 44.47 38.68 16.86
CA GLY A 764 44.66 38.69 15.40
C GLY A 764 43.34 38.93 14.67
N ASP A 765 42.26 38.31 15.14
CA ASP A 765 40.91 38.43 14.58
C ASP A 765 40.33 39.83 14.76
N VAL A 766 40.53 40.41 15.95
CA VAL A 766 40.16 41.80 16.26
C VAL A 766 40.86 42.75 15.28
N ILE A 767 42.16 42.57 15.06
CA ILE A 767 42.96 43.42 14.15
C ILE A 767 42.46 43.26 12.71
N ARG A 768 42.16 42.02 12.28
CA ARG A 768 41.68 41.75 10.93
C ARG A 768 40.30 42.37 10.67
N GLY A 769 39.37 42.23 11.61
CA GLY A 769 38.05 42.87 11.54
C GLY A 769 38.12 44.40 11.50
N VAL A 770 38.97 45.02 12.31
CA VAL A 770 39.22 46.47 12.25
C VAL A 770 39.80 46.88 10.90
N ASN A 771 40.77 46.14 10.37
CA ASN A 771 41.37 46.44 9.06
C ASN A 771 40.38 46.32 7.90
N TYR A 772 39.45 45.36 7.97
CA TYR A 772 38.33 45.24 7.05
C TYR A 772 37.40 46.45 7.11
N LEU A 773 36.88 46.79 8.30
CA LEU A 773 35.93 47.89 8.50
C LEU A 773 36.47 49.25 8.05
N PHE A 774 37.77 49.49 8.24
CA PHE A 774 38.42 50.75 7.86
C PHE A 774 39.16 50.70 6.52
N ASN A 775 38.96 49.65 5.72
CA ASN A 775 39.53 49.47 4.38
C ASN A 775 41.04 49.78 4.32
N LYS A 776 41.81 49.20 5.25
CA LYS A 776 43.25 49.46 5.36
C LYS A 776 44.03 48.88 4.17
N PRO A 777 45.13 49.52 3.73
CA PRO A 777 46.02 48.94 2.72
C PRO A 777 46.56 47.57 3.15
N GLY A 778 46.69 46.63 2.20
CA GLY A 778 47.20 45.27 2.45
C GLY A 778 46.13 44.16 2.46
N GLY A 779 44.87 44.49 2.12
CA GLY A 779 43.77 43.51 1.99
C GLY A 779 43.82 42.67 0.71
N PRO A 780 42.77 41.85 0.45
CA PRO A 780 41.45 41.90 1.10
C PRO A 780 41.44 41.26 2.51
N TRP A 781 41.01 42.02 3.52
CA TRP A 781 40.90 41.61 4.94
C TRP A 781 39.60 40.85 5.26
N ASN A 782 38.96 40.26 4.25
CA ASN A 782 37.67 39.58 4.36
C ASN A 782 37.73 38.48 5.42
N ALA A 783 36.65 38.28 6.17
CA ALA A 783 36.56 37.19 7.12
C ALA A 783 36.67 35.85 6.38
N ILE A 784 37.48 34.93 6.92
CA ILE A 784 37.64 33.59 6.37
C ILE A 784 36.68 32.66 7.10
N PRO A 785 35.89 31.84 6.39
CA PRO A 785 35.11 30.80 7.04
C PRO A 785 36.04 29.75 7.66
N VAL A 786 35.79 29.48 8.93
CA VAL A 786 36.48 28.49 9.75
C VAL A 786 35.41 27.68 10.43
N GLU A 787 35.59 26.38 10.56
CA GLU A 787 34.48 25.50 10.91
C GLU A 787 33.37 25.55 9.85
N SER A 788 32.51 24.56 9.92
CA SER A 788 31.88 24.06 8.72
C SER A 788 30.44 24.59 8.53
N CYS A 789 29.92 25.37 9.50
CA CYS A 789 28.70 26.17 9.39
C CYS A 789 28.92 27.68 9.16
N CYS A 790 30.10 28.07 8.69
CA CYS A 790 30.40 29.46 8.39
C CYS A 790 30.42 29.68 6.85
N LYS A 791 29.42 30.36 6.28
CA LYS A 791 29.29 30.55 4.81
C LYS A 791 30.39 31.49 4.30
N SER A 792 31.02 31.18 3.17
CA SER A 792 31.81 32.19 2.44
C SER A 792 30.87 33.25 1.87
N LEU A 793 31.20 34.53 2.04
CA LEU A 793 30.53 35.63 1.35
C LEU A 793 30.82 35.66 -0.14
#